data_AF-A0A946V8C5-F1
#
_entry.id   AF-A0A946V8C5-F1
#
_cell.length_a   1.000
_cell.length_b   1.000
_cell.length_c   1.000
_cell.angle_alpha   90.00
_cell.angle_beta   90.00
_cell.angle_gamma   90.00
#
_symmetry.space_group_name_H-M   'P 1'
#
loop_
_entity.id
_entity.type
_entity.pdbx_description
1 polymer ?
#
loop_
_entity_poly.entity_id
_entity_poly.type
_entity_poly.pdbx_seq_one_letter_code
_entity_poly.pdbx_strand_id
1 'polypeptide(L)'
;MDFAHVLGLNKADENPDEEREKIQLYINLKLASSGQPTCIPEKAEHFFGISRDLLRSYREKNRLLASHQYPVDRRIQAFIDRYLEELSLPQTPKLPGQTFVLDRHGVARELSLPLGKDSFHSDIISSYRVAQGVLHNPASDRRTTKGSFHVTEGGLPIPGDKKAVPKLTFARMLARALDAPDDLMTIPFTSNLPKPARMHVSLLLRPVVCPEIPGRDAEKTMEVHFLAPGNLVSNLDFVESIFGNGGNPHLTEFDAALDVEHWTGTTGCVILAPHLVGMTKQEAGLPHVSKATDRQQRDGMCWESADELYNDGQAFKLTARDESGVIVTMLADNYFGYCKKEVKTQLGYSANLFGMAEEEHAGGALAFPRRNHGEEYGVDSRTYSTPGYSFEDVYARCSGVMDLQPEGYGIDRKYPQIIYVPQKVRMDLNAQTITWDKDGETQTIPLRPEQIYLQPNGYKIEMLKHPGAPSWRLVGMNPEGTFCHKPSTVSGGGKSEISKSLDDAVIYRPLFIDDLQKDLATVQEIFDRDYTKRFKPGFEKEDRDATRQPLSAERSLGSVIKLLTPTSSTTDEYNDWLASISPRILALVFLIKRFYRPEWGTDWQSHLSVDEVDGAPAHELKLDGRNIVASYLRVGFDRDGKWRTFKLRQDFIATEKVQMEDDISASVVVPADCLDNCGPEIHSDRSIKLVKNCEYRLFQRPDEAKHPGFDKQTELDMSQPDNFIANFEPLDQQQLAALVEDVHTFYQFTPPMQAMLKAAHENGTTYTVSSAHPRIVDGKPSENPRYLQVRPDIVRPERKYLAEMSTRLHRKLAPADAICHPVDA
;
A
#
# COMPACT_ATOMS: atom_id res chain seq x y z
N MET A 1 -6.71 -18.25 0.53
CA MET A 1 -5.62 -18.07 -0.45
C MET A 1 -4.31 -18.47 0.23
N ASP A 2 -3.52 -19.32 -0.39
CA ASP A 2 -2.16 -19.65 0.07
C ASP A 2 -1.21 -18.50 -0.33
N PHE A 3 -0.93 -17.59 0.59
CA PHE A 3 -0.08 -16.43 0.36
C PHE A 3 1.36 -16.82 -0.02
N ALA A 4 1.86 -17.96 0.44
CA ALA A 4 3.20 -18.42 0.16
C ALA A 4 3.31 -18.87 -1.30
N HIS A 5 2.35 -19.65 -1.78
CA HIS A 5 2.33 -20.11 -3.17
C HIS A 5 1.98 -19.01 -4.17
N VAL A 6 1.00 -18.16 -3.85
CA VAL A 6 0.42 -17.17 -4.77
C VAL A 6 1.24 -15.87 -4.85
N LEU A 7 1.83 -15.44 -3.73
CA LEU A 7 2.48 -14.12 -3.59
C LEU A 7 3.90 -14.18 -3.03
N GLY A 8 4.35 -15.37 -2.63
CA GLY A 8 5.63 -15.57 -1.97
C GLY A 8 5.71 -15.01 -0.55
N LEU A 9 4.58 -14.69 0.08
CA LEU A 9 4.50 -14.07 1.40
C LEU A 9 4.18 -15.09 2.49
N ASN A 10 4.65 -14.85 3.72
CA ASN A 10 4.44 -15.76 4.87
C ASN A 10 4.96 -17.19 4.64
N LYS A 11 6.06 -17.34 3.89
CA LYS A 11 6.76 -18.61 3.73
C LYS A 11 7.36 -19.07 5.05
N ALA A 12 7.55 -20.38 5.19
CA ALA A 12 8.38 -20.91 6.27
C ALA A 12 9.83 -20.42 6.08
N ASP A 13 10.56 -20.26 7.19
CA ASP A 13 11.99 -19.93 7.16
C ASP A 13 12.77 -21.10 6.53
N GLU A 14 12.92 -21.06 5.21
CA GLU A 14 13.84 -21.89 4.45
C GLU A 14 15.11 -21.09 4.14
N ASN A 15 16.23 -21.80 3.95
CA ASN A 15 17.44 -21.17 3.44
C ASN A 15 17.17 -20.60 2.02
N PRO A 16 17.36 -19.29 1.78
CA PRO A 16 17.09 -18.68 0.48
C PRO A 16 17.85 -19.34 -0.69
N ASP A 17 19.06 -19.84 -0.44
CA ASP A 17 19.85 -20.51 -1.47
C ASP A 17 19.24 -21.87 -1.85
N GLU A 18 18.74 -22.62 -0.86
CA GLU A 18 18.07 -23.91 -1.11
C GLU A 18 16.74 -23.72 -1.84
N GLU A 19 15.96 -22.70 -1.47
CA GLU A 19 14.73 -22.36 -2.18
C GLU A 19 15.03 -22.03 -3.64
N ARG A 20 16.07 -21.24 -3.88
CA ARG A 20 16.51 -20.87 -5.22
C ARG A 20 16.97 -22.09 -6.01
N GLU A 21 17.77 -23.00 -5.44
CA GLU A 21 18.17 -24.25 -6.09
C GLU A 21 16.94 -25.11 -6.49
N LYS A 22 15.91 -25.19 -5.62
CA LYS A 22 14.65 -25.88 -5.94
C LYS A 22 13.91 -25.24 -7.12
N ILE A 23 13.83 -23.90 -7.17
CA ILE A 23 13.21 -23.16 -8.28
C ILE A 23 13.98 -23.38 -9.57
N GLN A 24 15.32 -23.34 -9.55
CA GLN A 24 16.16 -23.59 -10.72
C GLN A 24 15.99 -25.01 -11.27
N LEU A 25 15.90 -26.01 -10.38
CA LEU A 25 15.60 -27.39 -10.77
C LEU A 25 14.23 -27.48 -11.46
N TYR A 26 13.21 -26.84 -10.87
CA TYR A 26 11.86 -26.79 -11.40
C TYR A 26 11.81 -26.13 -12.79
N ILE A 27 12.49 -24.99 -12.98
CA ILE A 27 12.61 -24.31 -14.28
C ILE A 27 13.18 -25.26 -15.34
N ASN A 28 14.27 -25.95 -15.02
CA ASN A 28 14.90 -26.89 -15.95
C ASN A 28 13.97 -28.06 -16.32
N LEU A 29 13.16 -28.56 -15.38
CA LEU A 29 12.19 -29.63 -15.67
C LEU A 29 11.13 -29.14 -16.66
N LYS A 30 10.62 -27.91 -16.49
CA LYS A 30 9.67 -27.32 -17.43
C LYS A 30 10.27 -27.09 -18.81
N LEU A 31 11.48 -26.56 -18.88
CA LEU A 31 12.22 -26.38 -20.15
C LEU A 31 12.39 -27.73 -20.87
N ALA A 32 12.87 -28.76 -20.16
CA ALA A 32 13.05 -30.11 -20.71
C ALA A 32 11.73 -30.71 -21.21
N SER A 33 10.65 -30.62 -20.41
CA SER A 33 9.32 -31.11 -20.78
C SER A 33 8.76 -30.41 -22.01
N SER A 34 9.18 -29.17 -22.25
CA SER A 34 8.80 -28.37 -23.41
C SER A 34 9.70 -28.60 -24.63
N GLY A 35 10.78 -29.39 -24.47
CA GLY A 35 11.76 -29.63 -25.52
C GLY A 35 12.72 -28.47 -25.78
N GLN A 36 12.79 -27.52 -24.84
CA GLN A 36 13.72 -26.39 -24.85
C GLN A 36 15.06 -26.77 -24.19
N PRO A 37 16.16 -26.08 -24.51
CA PRO A 37 17.45 -26.32 -23.87
C PRO A 37 17.41 -25.99 -22.38
N THR A 38 18.17 -26.75 -21.59
CA THR A 38 18.22 -26.69 -20.13
C THR A 38 19.61 -26.31 -19.62
N CYS A 39 19.66 -25.57 -18.51
CA CYS A 39 20.86 -25.25 -17.76
C CYS A 39 20.97 -26.16 -16.52
N ILE A 40 21.25 -27.45 -16.71
CA ILE A 40 21.28 -28.43 -15.62
C ILE A 40 22.56 -28.22 -14.78
N PRO A 41 22.47 -27.92 -13.47
CA PRO A 41 23.63 -27.90 -12.58
C PRO A 41 24.23 -29.30 -12.41
N GLU A 42 25.55 -29.41 -12.22
CA GLU A 42 26.24 -30.70 -12.03
C GLU A 42 25.59 -31.58 -10.94
N LYS A 43 25.20 -30.97 -9.82
CA LYS A 43 24.52 -31.66 -8.70
C LYS A 43 23.18 -32.30 -9.09
N ALA A 44 22.50 -31.78 -10.12
CA ALA A 44 21.20 -32.25 -10.58
C ALA A 44 21.27 -33.19 -11.80
N GLU A 45 22.47 -33.42 -12.35
CA GLU A 45 22.66 -34.21 -13.57
C GLU A 45 22.17 -35.65 -13.41
N HIS A 46 22.43 -36.27 -12.25
CA HIS A 46 21.97 -37.63 -11.96
C HIS A 46 20.43 -37.73 -11.93
N PHE A 47 19.75 -36.78 -11.28
CA PHE A 47 18.28 -36.74 -11.21
C PHE A 47 17.65 -36.49 -12.59
N PHE A 48 18.23 -35.58 -13.38
CA PHE A 48 17.80 -35.36 -14.77
C PHE A 48 18.04 -36.57 -15.65
N GLY A 49 19.14 -37.29 -15.45
CA GLY A 49 19.44 -38.55 -16.14
C GLY A 49 18.35 -39.60 -15.92
N ILE A 50 17.88 -39.76 -14.68
CA ILE A 50 16.81 -40.72 -14.31
C ILE A 50 15.45 -40.28 -14.88
N SER A 51 15.14 -38.98 -14.82
CA SER A 51 13.83 -38.45 -15.26
C SER A 51 13.72 -38.24 -16.78
N ARG A 52 14.82 -38.39 -17.53
CA ARG A 52 14.90 -38.07 -18.97
C ARG A 52 13.87 -38.80 -19.82
N ASP A 53 13.70 -40.10 -19.64
CA ASP A 53 12.80 -40.91 -20.47
C ASP A 53 11.33 -40.60 -20.16
N LEU A 54 11.03 -40.27 -18.89
CA LEU A 54 9.70 -39.78 -18.47
C LEU A 54 9.37 -38.44 -19.13
N LEU A 55 10.30 -37.48 -19.08
CA LEU A 55 10.12 -36.15 -19.69
C LEU A 55 10.00 -36.22 -21.22
N ARG A 56 10.77 -37.11 -21.86
CA ARG A 56 10.65 -37.38 -23.31
C ARG A 56 9.30 -38.01 -23.66
N SER A 57 8.86 -39.00 -22.90
CA SER A 57 7.55 -39.62 -23.08
C SER A 57 6.42 -38.59 -22.93
N TYR A 58 6.49 -37.73 -21.91
CA TYR A 58 5.56 -36.64 -21.69
C TYR A 58 5.53 -35.67 -22.88
N ARG A 59 6.71 -35.29 -23.40
CA ARG A 59 6.82 -34.44 -24.59
C ARG A 59 6.19 -35.07 -25.83
N GLU A 60 6.42 -36.36 -26.10
CA GLU A 60 5.79 -37.05 -27.24
C GLU A 60 4.26 -37.10 -27.11
N LYS A 61 3.74 -37.29 -25.90
CA LYS A 61 2.29 -37.21 -25.64
C LYS A 61 1.75 -35.80 -25.87
N ASN A 62 2.47 -34.77 -25.43
CA ASN A 62 2.06 -33.37 -25.65
C ASN A 62 2.03 -32.96 -27.12
N ARG A 63 2.88 -33.56 -27.98
CA ARG A 63 2.81 -33.34 -29.43
C ARG A 63 1.47 -33.74 -30.05
N LEU A 64 0.79 -34.75 -29.48
CA LEU A 64 -0.56 -35.15 -29.91
C LEU A 64 -1.62 -34.11 -29.56
N LEU A 65 -1.33 -33.23 -28.59
CA LEU A 65 -2.21 -32.17 -28.10
C LEU A 65 -1.76 -30.78 -28.59
N ALA A 66 -0.92 -30.69 -29.63
CA ALA A 66 -0.32 -29.43 -30.08
C ALA A 66 -1.34 -28.35 -30.51
N SER A 67 -2.56 -28.74 -30.86
CA SER A 67 -3.67 -27.83 -31.20
C SER A 67 -4.61 -27.53 -30.03
N HIS A 68 -4.39 -28.14 -28.86
CA HIS A 68 -5.22 -27.94 -27.69
C HIS A 68 -4.84 -26.62 -27.00
N GLN A 69 -5.82 -25.74 -26.83
CA GLN A 69 -5.68 -24.50 -26.07
C GLN A 69 -6.25 -24.69 -24.67
N TYR A 70 -5.65 -23.99 -23.71
CA TYR A 70 -6.17 -23.94 -22.33
C TYR A 70 -7.58 -23.33 -22.34
N PRO A 71 -8.43 -23.59 -21.33
CA PRO A 71 -9.79 -23.04 -21.30
C PRO A 71 -9.86 -21.52 -21.49
N VAL A 72 -8.96 -20.78 -20.85
CA VAL A 72 -8.83 -19.31 -20.99
C VAL A 72 -8.45 -18.91 -22.43
N ASP A 73 -7.45 -19.56 -23.02
CA ASP A 73 -7.00 -19.28 -24.38
C ASP A 73 -8.03 -19.66 -25.43
N ARG A 74 -8.82 -20.71 -25.19
CA ARG A 74 -9.92 -21.10 -26.05
C ARG A 74 -11.00 -20.01 -26.08
N ARG A 75 -11.31 -19.37 -24.94
CA ARG A 75 -12.26 -18.24 -24.89
C ARG A 75 -11.71 -17.04 -25.64
N ILE A 76 -10.42 -16.73 -25.46
CA ILE A 76 -9.75 -15.62 -26.15
C ILE A 76 -9.68 -15.88 -27.67
N GLN A 77 -9.27 -17.07 -28.09
CA GLN A 77 -9.18 -17.43 -29.50
C GLN A 77 -10.55 -17.44 -30.18
N ALA A 78 -11.59 -17.96 -29.51
CA ALA A 78 -12.96 -17.91 -30.03
C ALA A 78 -13.44 -16.47 -30.26
N PHE A 79 -13.09 -15.54 -29.36
CA PHE A 79 -13.31 -14.12 -29.58
C PHE A 79 -12.54 -13.60 -30.80
N ILE A 80 -11.24 -13.87 -30.90
CA ILE A 80 -10.40 -13.41 -32.03
C ILE A 80 -10.95 -13.92 -33.37
N ASP A 81 -11.29 -15.20 -33.44
CA ASP A 81 -11.81 -15.85 -34.65
C ASP A 81 -13.13 -15.22 -35.09
N ARG A 82 -14.07 -15.04 -34.16
CA ARG A 82 -15.36 -14.37 -34.42
C ARG A 82 -15.18 -12.90 -34.80
N TYR A 83 -14.37 -12.17 -34.05
CA TYR A 83 -14.21 -10.71 -34.19
C TYR A 83 -13.61 -10.33 -35.56
N LEU A 84 -12.76 -11.21 -36.11
CA LEU A 84 -12.05 -11.02 -37.37
C LEU A 84 -12.67 -11.76 -38.57
N GLU A 85 -13.74 -12.52 -38.37
CA GLU A 85 -14.37 -13.37 -39.40
C GLU A 85 -14.70 -12.59 -40.69
N GLU A 86 -15.26 -11.38 -40.56
CA GLU A 86 -15.66 -10.50 -41.67
C GLU A 86 -14.50 -10.11 -42.59
N LEU A 87 -13.25 -10.15 -42.10
CA LEU A 87 -12.08 -9.79 -42.91
C LEU A 87 -11.69 -10.88 -43.91
N SER A 88 -12.22 -12.10 -43.78
CA SER A 88 -11.89 -13.25 -44.64
C SER A 88 -10.37 -13.43 -44.82
N LEU A 89 -9.62 -13.34 -43.72
CA LEU A 89 -8.16 -13.46 -43.74
C LEU A 89 -7.73 -14.85 -44.21
N PRO A 90 -6.63 -14.98 -44.97
CA PRO A 90 -6.09 -16.30 -45.33
C PRO A 90 -5.78 -17.16 -44.11
N GLN A 91 -5.36 -16.53 -43.02
CA GLN A 91 -5.11 -17.17 -41.74
C GLN A 91 -5.38 -16.17 -40.61
N THR A 92 -6.25 -16.54 -39.68
CA THR A 92 -6.47 -15.79 -38.45
C THR A 92 -5.27 -15.99 -37.50
N PRO A 93 -4.76 -14.92 -36.84
CA PRO A 93 -3.71 -15.04 -35.84
C PRO A 93 -4.13 -16.01 -34.72
N LYS A 94 -3.21 -16.91 -34.33
CA LYS A 94 -3.46 -17.91 -33.28
C LYS A 94 -2.53 -17.72 -32.10
N LEU A 95 -3.10 -17.74 -30.90
CA LEU A 95 -2.32 -17.74 -29.65
C LEU A 95 -1.34 -18.92 -29.60
N PRO A 96 -0.17 -18.76 -28.97
CA PRO A 96 0.85 -19.80 -28.91
C PRO A 96 0.34 -21.01 -28.13
N GLY A 97 0.28 -22.18 -28.79
CA GLY A 97 -0.20 -23.42 -28.15
C GLY A 97 0.73 -24.00 -27.08
N GLN A 98 1.99 -23.56 -27.03
CA GLN A 98 2.95 -23.97 -26.01
C GLN A 98 3.74 -22.76 -25.50
N THR A 99 3.55 -22.47 -24.21
CA THR A 99 4.22 -21.38 -23.48
C THR A 99 4.94 -21.94 -22.26
N PHE A 100 5.90 -21.20 -21.72
CA PHE A 100 6.44 -21.44 -20.40
C PHE A 100 5.41 -20.88 -19.41
N VAL A 101 4.54 -21.74 -18.90
CA VAL A 101 3.52 -21.35 -17.94
C VAL A 101 4.18 -21.03 -16.60
N LEU A 102 3.86 -19.87 -16.02
CA LEU A 102 4.24 -19.46 -14.67
C LEU A 102 3.11 -19.82 -13.71
N ASP A 103 3.19 -20.99 -13.11
CA ASP A 103 2.18 -21.58 -12.21
C ASP A 103 2.58 -21.52 -10.73
N ARG A 104 3.75 -20.91 -10.42
CA ARG A 104 4.25 -20.77 -9.05
C ARG A 104 5.04 -19.48 -8.89
N HIS A 105 4.80 -18.79 -7.79
CA HIS A 105 5.53 -17.57 -7.42
C HIS A 105 7.04 -17.79 -7.32
N GLY A 106 7.79 -16.81 -7.83
CA GLY A 106 9.26 -16.76 -7.81
C GLY A 106 9.93 -17.39 -9.03
N VAL A 107 9.20 -18.19 -9.83
CA VAL A 107 9.73 -18.77 -11.07
C VAL A 107 10.02 -17.66 -12.09
N ALA A 108 9.12 -16.69 -12.24
CA ALA A 108 9.32 -15.56 -13.15
C ALA A 108 10.55 -14.72 -12.79
N ARG A 109 10.76 -14.49 -11.49
CA ARG A 109 11.91 -13.76 -10.95
C ARG A 109 13.23 -14.45 -11.29
N GLU A 110 13.33 -15.76 -11.01
CA GLU A 110 14.56 -16.50 -11.31
C GLU A 110 14.78 -16.66 -12.82
N LEU A 111 13.72 -16.72 -13.63
CA LEU A 111 13.83 -16.74 -15.10
C LEU A 111 14.39 -15.43 -15.69
N SER A 112 14.28 -14.32 -14.96
CA SER A 112 14.63 -12.97 -15.42
C SER A 112 16.13 -12.70 -15.47
N LEU A 113 16.97 -13.61 -14.97
CA LEU A 113 18.42 -13.50 -14.96
C LEU A 113 19.09 -14.81 -15.42
N PRO A 114 20.30 -14.76 -16.00
CA PRO A 114 20.98 -15.94 -16.51
C PRO A 114 21.45 -16.82 -15.35
N LEU A 115 21.39 -18.14 -15.51
CA LEU A 115 21.90 -19.04 -14.47
C LEU A 115 23.39 -18.73 -14.17
N GLY A 116 23.69 -18.53 -12.88
CA GLY A 116 25.05 -18.26 -12.39
C GLY A 116 25.59 -16.86 -12.72
N LYS A 117 24.73 -15.91 -13.11
CA LYS A 117 25.10 -14.50 -13.32
C LYS A 117 24.14 -13.57 -12.59
N ASP A 118 24.65 -12.38 -12.27
CA ASP A 118 23.92 -11.33 -11.56
C ASP A 118 23.47 -10.19 -12.45
N SER A 119 23.67 -10.30 -13.78
CA SER A 119 23.20 -9.30 -14.74
C SER A 119 22.74 -9.93 -16.05
N PHE A 120 21.79 -9.26 -16.70
CA PHE A 120 21.33 -9.53 -18.05
C PHE A 120 21.13 -8.21 -18.80
N HIS A 121 21.51 -8.19 -20.07
CA HIS A 121 21.42 -7.00 -20.93
C HIS A 121 20.84 -7.37 -22.28
N SER A 122 19.94 -6.51 -22.76
CA SER A 122 19.38 -6.52 -24.11
C SER A 122 19.07 -5.09 -24.54
N ASP A 123 18.64 -4.90 -25.78
CA ASP A 123 18.30 -3.57 -26.30
C ASP A 123 17.08 -2.95 -25.60
N ILE A 124 16.25 -3.75 -24.92
CA ILE A 124 14.99 -3.32 -24.31
C ILE A 124 15.00 -3.35 -22.78
N ILE A 125 15.92 -4.07 -22.14
CA ILE A 125 15.98 -4.18 -20.69
C ILE A 125 17.38 -4.57 -20.20
N SER A 126 17.78 -3.92 -19.10
CA SER A 126 18.93 -4.30 -18.27
C SER A 126 18.43 -4.76 -16.91
N SER A 127 18.78 -5.98 -16.51
CA SER A 127 18.33 -6.60 -15.26
C SER A 127 19.52 -6.99 -14.39
N TYR A 128 19.37 -6.85 -13.08
CA TYR A 128 20.43 -7.09 -12.11
C TYR A 128 19.89 -7.83 -10.89
N ARG A 129 20.66 -8.78 -10.37
CA ARG A 129 20.50 -9.26 -9.00
C ARG A 129 21.17 -8.26 -8.08
N VAL A 130 20.45 -7.79 -7.08
CA VAL A 130 20.95 -6.82 -6.11
C VAL A 130 20.84 -7.38 -4.70
N ALA A 131 21.61 -6.85 -3.74
CA ALA A 131 21.62 -7.32 -2.36
C ALA A 131 20.21 -7.48 -1.75
N GLN A 132 19.31 -6.57 -2.09
CA GLN A 132 17.94 -6.52 -1.57
C GLN A 132 16.88 -7.15 -2.49
N GLY A 133 17.23 -7.83 -3.60
CA GLY A 133 16.26 -8.43 -4.52
C GLY A 133 16.66 -8.36 -6.00
N VAL A 134 15.77 -7.82 -6.84
CA VAL A 134 16.00 -7.65 -8.28
C VAL A 134 15.78 -6.21 -8.73
N LEU A 135 16.63 -5.75 -9.64
CA LEU A 135 16.53 -4.44 -10.29
C LEU A 135 16.34 -4.63 -11.79
N HIS A 136 15.35 -3.94 -12.36
CA HIS A 136 15.06 -3.95 -13.79
C HIS A 136 14.95 -2.53 -14.35
N ASN A 137 15.81 -2.22 -15.32
CA ASN A 137 15.86 -0.95 -16.02
C ASN A 137 15.44 -1.17 -17.50
N PRO A 138 14.15 -1.01 -17.84
CA PRO A 138 13.67 -1.10 -19.23
C PRO A 138 14.20 0.06 -20.09
N ALA A 139 14.19 -0.06 -21.42
CA ALA A 139 14.67 1.00 -22.32
C ALA A 139 13.95 2.33 -22.08
N SER A 140 12.62 2.31 -21.99
CA SER A 140 11.80 3.44 -21.57
C SER A 140 11.71 3.50 -20.04
N ASP A 141 12.15 4.60 -19.42
CA ASP A 141 12.11 4.76 -17.95
C ASP A 141 10.72 5.19 -17.43
N ARG A 142 9.78 5.57 -18.30
CA ARG A 142 8.44 6.05 -17.92
C ARG A 142 7.39 5.80 -18.98
N ARG A 143 6.13 5.93 -18.55
CA ARG A 143 4.94 5.78 -19.40
C ARG A 143 4.64 7.06 -20.19
N THR A 144 4.22 6.91 -21.44
CA THR A 144 3.66 7.98 -22.27
C THR A 144 2.13 7.84 -22.33
N THR A 145 1.41 8.94 -22.12
CA THR A 145 -0.08 8.94 -22.14
C THR A 145 -0.67 9.61 -23.38
N LYS A 146 0.03 10.59 -23.95
CA LYS A 146 -0.47 11.33 -25.11
C LYS A 146 -0.43 10.41 -26.35
N GLY A 147 -1.61 10.12 -26.90
CA GLY A 147 -1.75 9.37 -28.14
C GLY A 147 -1.39 7.89 -28.07
N SER A 148 -1.23 7.31 -26.86
CA SER A 148 -0.79 5.92 -26.69
C SER A 148 -1.92 4.90 -26.54
N PHE A 149 -3.20 5.30 -26.45
CA PHE A 149 -4.32 4.36 -26.30
C PHE A 149 -5.15 4.29 -27.58
N HIS A 150 -5.03 3.15 -28.27
CA HIS A 150 -5.72 2.83 -29.51
C HIS A 150 -6.79 1.76 -29.28
N VAL A 151 -7.91 1.88 -29.98
CA VAL A 151 -9.05 0.97 -29.84
C VAL A 151 -9.51 0.51 -31.21
N THR A 152 -9.67 -0.80 -31.37
CA THR A 152 -10.09 -1.42 -32.63
C THR A 152 -11.59 -1.23 -32.88
N GLU A 153 -11.94 -0.95 -34.14
CA GLU A 153 -13.31 -0.86 -34.64
C GLU A 153 -14.04 -2.22 -34.61
N GLY A 154 -15.37 -2.17 -34.62
CA GLY A 154 -16.24 -3.34 -34.78
C GLY A 154 -16.56 -4.14 -33.52
N GLY A 155 -16.35 -3.52 -32.35
CA GLY A 155 -16.88 -3.96 -31.06
C GLY A 155 -17.66 -2.82 -30.40
N LEU A 156 -17.50 -2.64 -29.09
CA LEU A 156 -18.15 -1.55 -28.36
C LEU A 156 -17.71 -0.15 -28.89
N PRO A 157 -18.56 0.89 -28.76
CA PRO A 157 -18.26 2.24 -29.24
C PRO A 157 -16.89 2.76 -28.78
N ILE A 158 -16.16 3.41 -29.68
CA ILE A 158 -14.82 3.96 -29.41
C ILE A 158 -14.97 5.36 -28.80
N PRO A 159 -14.38 5.63 -27.62
CA PRO A 159 -14.40 6.97 -27.04
C PRO A 159 -13.70 8.01 -27.93
N GLY A 160 -14.22 9.24 -27.94
CA GLY A 160 -13.77 10.30 -28.86
C GLY A 160 -12.30 10.70 -28.70
N ASP A 161 -11.74 10.49 -27.51
CA ASP A 161 -10.37 10.81 -27.13
C ASP A 161 -9.35 9.69 -27.44
N LYS A 162 -9.81 8.52 -27.90
CA LYS A 162 -8.94 7.40 -28.31
C LYS A 162 -8.70 7.40 -29.81
N LYS A 163 -7.59 6.80 -30.25
CA LYS A 163 -7.34 6.58 -31.67
C LYS A 163 -8.14 5.37 -32.16
N ALA A 164 -8.95 5.56 -33.21
CA ALA A 164 -9.76 4.49 -33.82
C ALA A 164 -8.93 3.68 -34.83
N VAL A 165 -8.90 2.36 -34.69
CA VAL A 165 -8.04 1.49 -35.49
C VAL A 165 -8.87 0.49 -36.30
N PRO A 166 -8.67 0.37 -37.62
CA PRO A 166 -9.38 -0.63 -38.43
C PRO A 166 -9.14 -2.06 -37.96
N LYS A 167 -10.15 -2.94 -38.10
CA LYS A 167 -10.02 -4.38 -37.76
C LYS A 167 -8.82 -5.04 -38.46
N LEU A 168 -8.57 -4.71 -39.72
CA LEU A 168 -7.44 -5.26 -40.49
C LEU A 168 -6.09 -4.90 -39.84
N THR A 169 -5.96 -3.68 -39.34
CA THR A 169 -4.75 -3.24 -38.65
C THR A 169 -4.54 -4.00 -37.36
N PHE A 170 -5.60 -4.21 -36.56
CA PHE A 170 -5.52 -5.07 -35.38
C PHE A 170 -5.09 -6.50 -35.73
N ALA A 171 -5.67 -7.10 -36.77
CA ALA A 171 -5.32 -8.45 -37.18
C ALA A 171 -3.83 -8.58 -37.57
N ARG A 172 -3.31 -7.62 -38.34
CA ARG A 172 -1.89 -7.60 -38.74
C ARG A 172 -0.96 -7.33 -37.56
N MET A 173 -1.33 -6.43 -36.65
CA MET A 173 -0.59 -6.17 -35.42
C MET A 173 -0.55 -7.40 -34.53
N LEU A 174 -1.68 -8.10 -34.37
CA LEU A 174 -1.76 -9.32 -33.56
C LEU A 174 -0.92 -10.44 -34.17
N ALA A 175 -0.97 -10.63 -35.49
CA ALA A 175 -0.09 -11.58 -36.18
C ALA A 175 1.38 -11.26 -35.90
N ARG A 176 1.77 -9.98 -36.00
CA ARG A 176 3.15 -9.55 -35.76
C ARG A 176 3.55 -9.64 -34.28
N ALA A 177 2.64 -9.39 -33.36
CA ALA A 177 2.88 -9.48 -31.92
C ALA A 177 3.24 -10.91 -31.50
N LEU A 178 2.58 -11.90 -32.11
CA LEU A 178 2.77 -13.33 -31.83
C LEU A 178 3.97 -13.94 -32.57
N ASP A 179 4.52 -13.22 -33.55
CA ASP A 179 5.74 -13.56 -34.31
C ASP A 179 6.90 -12.65 -33.90
N ALA A 180 7.25 -12.72 -32.61
CA ALA A 180 8.34 -11.95 -32.02
C ALA A 180 9.72 -12.44 -32.51
N PRO A 181 10.70 -11.53 -32.68
CA PRO A 181 12.04 -11.91 -33.13
C PRO A 181 12.79 -12.75 -32.08
N ASP A 182 13.78 -13.50 -32.55
CA ASP A 182 14.52 -14.52 -31.78
C ASP A 182 15.20 -13.99 -30.51
N ASP A 183 15.73 -12.77 -30.56
CA ASP A 183 16.36 -12.05 -29.45
C ASP A 183 15.34 -11.69 -28.36
N LEU A 184 14.16 -11.25 -28.76
CA LEU A 184 13.04 -10.96 -27.87
C LEU A 184 12.44 -12.24 -27.26
N MET A 185 12.47 -13.35 -28.00
CA MET A 185 11.97 -14.66 -27.54
C MET A 185 12.92 -15.37 -26.58
N THR A 186 14.18 -14.94 -26.49
CA THR A 186 15.22 -15.58 -25.68
C THR A 186 14.92 -15.46 -24.18
N ILE A 187 14.86 -16.59 -23.46
CA ILE A 187 14.68 -16.63 -22.01
C ILE A 187 16.03 -16.27 -21.32
N PRO A 188 16.08 -15.21 -20.47
CA PRO A 188 17.32 -14.76 -19.83
C PRO A 188 18.05 -15.87 -19.06
N PHE A 189 17.33 -16.71 -18.32
CA PHE A 189 17.88 -17.89 -17.61
C PHE A 189 18.84 -18.76 -18.44
N THR A 190 18.56 -18.88 -19.74
CA THR A 190 19.29 -19.75 -20.66
C THR A 190 20.24 -18.98 -21.59
N SER A 191 20.36 -17.66 -21.46
CA SER A 191 21.06 -16.79 -22.41
C SER A 191 22.56 -17.12 -22.53
N ASN A 192 23.16 -17.74 -21.53
CA ASN A 192 24.56 -18.16 -21.53
C ASN A 192 24.82 -19.47 -22.29
N LEU A 193 23.78 -20.19 -22.70
CA LEU A 193 23.93 -21.40 -23.50
C LEU A 193 24.32 -21.05 -24.95
N PRO A 194 25.10 -21.91 -25.64
CA PRO A 194 25.37 -21.73 -27.07
C PRO A 194 24.09 -21.67 -27.93
N LYS A 195 23.02 -22.31 -27.46
CA LYS A 195 21.67 -22.24 -28.04
C LYS A 195 20.69 -22.00 -26.89
N PRO A 196 20.28 -20.74 -26.65
CA PRO A 196 19.36 -20.42 -25.58
C PRO A 196 17.93 -20.89 -25.91
N ALA A 197 17.10 -21.02 -24.87
CA ALA A 197 15.69 -21.33 -25.03
C ALA A 197 14.94 -20.11 -25.57
N ARG A 198 14.05 -20.35 -26.52
CA ARG A 198 13.24 -19.30 -27.17
C ARG A 198 11.78 -19.74 -27.18
N MET A 199 10.96 -19.03 -26.41
CA MET A 199 9.52 -19.29 -26.34
C MET A 199 8.79 -18.13 -25.64
N HIS A 200 7.47 -18.10 -25.80
CA HIS A 200 6.62 -17.23 -25.00
C HIS A 200 6.53 -17.78 -23.57
N VAL A 201 6.40 -16.87 -22.62
CA VAL A 201 6.09 -17.12 -21.20
C VAL A 201 4.67 -16.63 -20.96
N SER A 202 3.93 -17.31 -20.09
CA SER A 202 2.54 -16.94 -19.80
C SER A 202 2.18 -17.02 -18.33
N LEU A 203 1.23 -16.19 -17.90
CA LEU A 203 0.77 -16.10 -16.52
C LEU A 203 -0.75 -15.90 -16.49
N LEU A 204 -1.43 -16.69 -15.66
CA LEU A 204 -2.84 -16.49 -15.33
C LEU A 204 -2.96 -15.59 -14.10
N LEU A 205 -3.86 -14.61 -14.14
CA LEU A 205 -4.23 -13.76 -13.00
C LEU A 205 -5.74 -13.89 -12.72
N ARG A 206 -6.14 -13.72 -11.46
CA ARG A 206 -7.55 -13.66 -11.02
C ARG A 206 -7.84 -12.37 -10.23
N PRO A 207 -7.68 -11.18 -10.82
CA PRO A 207 -7.83 -9.93 -10.09
C PRO A 207 -9.30 -9.67 -9.71
N VAL A 208 -9.51 -9.09 -8.53
CA VAL A 208 -10.84 -8.79 -7.97
C VAL A 208 -11.51 -7.66 -8.75
N VAL A 209 -12.79 -7.86 -9.11
CA VAL A 209 -13.65 -6.92 -9.83
C VAL A 209 -14.77 -6.40 -8.94
N CYS A 210 -15.40 -7.27 -8.16
CA CYS A 210 -16.45 -6.92 -7.21
C CYS A 210 -16.06 -7.45 -5.83
N PRO A 211 -15.95 -6.61 -4.79
CA PRO A 211 -15.75 -7.08 -3.43
C PRO A 211 -16.86 -8.02 -2.98
N GLU A 212 -16.57 -8.84 -1.96
CA GLU A 212 -17.58 -9.61 -1.23
C GLU A 212 -18.65 -8.67 -0.65
N ILE A 213 -19.92 -9.11 -0.72
CA ILE A 213 -21.05 -8.49 -0.01
C ILE A 213 -21.45 -9.48 1.09
N PRO A 214 -21.02 -9.27 2.36
CA PRO A 214 -21.18 -10.26 3.40
C PRO A 214 -22.62 -10.73 3.60
N GLY A 215 -22.81 -12.04 3.64
CA GLY A 215 -24.12 -12.69 3.77
C GLY A 215 -24.99 -12.68 2.51
N ARG A 216 -24.52 -12.11 1.39
CA ARG A 216 -25.30 -11.98 0.16
C ARG A 216 -24.60 -12.56 -1.07
N ASP A 217 -23.40 -12.08 -1.39
CA ASP A 217 -22.67 -12.46 -2.61
C ASP A 217 -21.18 -12.60 -2.33
N ALA A 218 -20.59 -13.67 -2.88
CA ALA A 218 -19.14 -13.88 -2.82
C ALA A 218 -18.40 -12.86 -3.69
N GLU A 219 -17.13 -12.63 -3.34
CA GLU A 219 -16.21 -11.85 -4.15
C GLU A 219 -16.12 -12.36 -5.59
N LYS A 220 -16.14 -11.44 -6.56
CA LYS A 220 -16.02 -11.76 -7.99
C LYS A 220 -14.69 -11.30 -8.55
N THR A 221 -14.09 -12.16 -9.35
CA THR A 221 -12.84 -11.93 -10.08
C THR A 221 -13.10 -12.02 -11.59
N MET A 222 -12.25 -11.41 -12.39
CA MET A 222 -12.09 -11.81 -13.80
C MET A 222 -10.89 -12.75 -13.91
N GLU A 223 -10.70 -13.37 -15.07
CA GLU A 223 -9.44 -14.03 -15.41
C GLU A 223 -8.69 -13.21 -16.46
N VAL A 224 -7.36 -13.10 -16.32
CA VAL A 224 -6.50 -12.42 -17.30
C VAL A 224 -5.33 -13.32 -17.65
N HIS A 225 -5.12 -13.59 -18.93
CA HIS A 225 -3.96 -14.33 -19.41
C HIS A 225 -2.92 -13.37 -20.02
N PHE A 226 -1.78 -13.26 -19.36
CA PHE A 226 -0.62 -12.51 -19.84
C PHE A 226 0.28 -13.40 -20.70
N LEU A 227 0.67 -12.88 -21.86
CA LEU A 227 1.61 -13.47 -22.80
C LEU A 227 2.75 -12.51 -23.05
N ALA A 228 3.97 -12.99 -22.93
CA ALA A 228 5.16 -12.22 -23.20
C ALA A 228 6.25 -13.07 -23.86
N PRO A 229 7.04 -12.52 -24.78
CA PRO A 229 8.29 -13.13 -25.19
C PRO A 229 9.22 -13.39 -24.00
N GLY A 230 10.06 -14.43 -24.07
CA GLY A 230 10.91 -14.87 -22.95
C GLY A 230 11.78 -13.78 -22.33
N ASN A 231 12.27 -12.83 -23.12
CA ASN A 231 13.12 -11.73 -22.65
C ASN A 231 12.38 -10.78 -21.69
N LEU A 232 11.04 -10.74 -21.77
CA LEU A 232 10.17 -9.87 -20.98
C LEU A 232 9.55 -10.58 -19.76
N VAL A 233 10.13 -11.69 -19.30
CA VAL A 233 9.60 -12.44 -18.14
C VAL A 233 9.58 -11.63 -16.84
N SER A 234 10.43 -10.61 -16.71
CA SER A 234 10.40 -9.67 -15.57
C SER A 234 9.09 -8.88 -15.49
N ASN A 235 8.42 -8.62 -16.62
CA ASN A 235 7.09 -8.02 -16.62
C ASN A 235 6.03 -8.94 -16.02
N LEU A 236 6.22 -10.26 -16.11
CA LEU A 236 5.33 -11.25 -15.53
C LEU A 236 5.60 -11.43 -14.03
N ASP A 237 6.88 -11.42 -13.58
CA ASP A 237 7.22 -11.29 -12.15
C ASP A 237 6.57 -10.05 -11.54
N PHE A 238 6.61 -8.93 -12.26
CA PHE A 238 6.01 -7.68 -11.82
C PHE A 238 4.49 -7.79 -11.59
N VAL A 239 3.71 -8.29 -12.56
CA VAL A 239 2.25 -8.39 -12.39
C VAL A 239 1.84 -9.52 -11.46
N GLU A 240 2.60 -10.63 -11.42
CA GLU A 240 2.44 -11.71 -10.44
C GLU A 240 2.60 -11.18 -9.02
N SER A 241 3.64 -10.37 -8.79
CA SER A 241 3.95 -9.76 -7.51
C SER A 241 2.85 -8.80 -7.01
N ILE A 242 2.10 -8.17 -7.92
CA ILE A 242 1.01 -7.23 -7.60
C ILE A 242 -0.32 -7.96 -7.40
N PHE A 243 -0.70 -8.85 -8.32
CA PHE A 243 -2.06 -9.41 -8.41
C PHE A 243 -2.16 -10.88 -7.99
N GLY A 244 -1.03 -11.54 -7.74
CA GLY A 244 -0.96 -12.95 -7.37
C GLY A 244 -0.96 -13.91 -8.57
N ASN A 245 -0.36 -15.08 -8.37
CA ASN A 245 -0.37 -16.16 -9.36
C ASN A 245 -1.71 -16.90 -9.40
N GLY A 246 -2.37 -16.92 -10.56
CA GLY A 246 -3.65 -17.58 -10.79
C GLY A 246 -3.59 -19.10 -10.97
N GLY A 247 -2.40 -19.71 -10.89
CA GLY A 247 -2.16 -21.14 -11.01
C GLY A 247 -1.89 -21.62 -12.43
N ASN A 248 -2.00 -22.92 -12.63
CA ASN A 248 -1.73 -23.56 -13.93
C ASN A 248 -2.99 -23.63 -14.80
N PRO A 249 -3.12 -22.85 -15.88
CA PRO A 249 -4.32 -22.82 -16.72
C PRO A 249 -4.64 -24.16 -17.43
N HIS A 250 -3.75 -25.16 -17.38
CA HIS A 250 -4.05 -26.52 -17.87
C HIS A 250 -4.98 -27.30 -16.94
N LEU A 251 -5.00 -26.98 -15.65
CA LEU A 251 -5.76 -27.77 -14.67
C LEU A 251 -7.16 -27.20 -14.54
N THR A 252 -8.16 -28.08 -14.47
CA THR A 252 -9.57 -27.70 -14.39
C THR A 252 -9.89 -26.89 -13.14
N GLU A 253 -9.15 -27.08 -12.05
CA GLU A 253 -9.29 -26.28 -10.83
C GLU A 253 -9.01 -24.78 -11.03
N PHE A 254 -8.28 -24.41 -12.09
CA PHE A 254 -7.98 -23.02 -12.44
C PHE A 254 -8.84 -22.49 -13.62
N ASP A 255 -9.79 -23.27 -14.13
CA ASP A 255 -10.74 -22.80 -15.14
C ASP A 255 -11.84 -21.95 -14.50
N ALA A 256 -11.82 -20.64 -14.76
CA ALA A 256 -12.81 -19.71 -14.20
C ALA A 256 -14.27 -20.06 -14.56
N ALA A 257 -14.49 -20.72 -15.70
CA ALA A 257 -15.84 -21.10 -16.12
C ALA A 257 -16.46 -22.21 -15.26
N LEU A 258 -15.67 -22.94 -14.48
CA LEU A 258 -16.16 -23.93 -13.52
C LEU A 258 -16.46 -23.32 -12.14
N ASP A 259 -15.98 -22.10 -11.89
CA ASP A 259 -16.14 -21.34 -10.65
C ASP A 259 -17.07 -20.13 -10.88
N VAL A 260 -18.33 -20.42 -11.22
CA VAL A 260 -19.35 -19.41 -11.53
C VAL A 260 -19.68 -18.52 -10.32
N GLU A 261 -19.42 -18.99 -9.12
CA GLU A 261 -19.65 -18.25 -7.88
C GLU A 261 -18.65 -17.13 -7.66
N HIS A 262 -17.41 -17.23 -8.18
CA HIS A 262 -16.38 -16.21 -7.98
C HIS A 262 -15.86 -15.59 -9.28
N TRP A 263 -16.45 -15.91 -10.42
CA TRP A 263 -16.10 -15.33 -11.72
C TRP A 263 -17.17 -14.36 -12.22
N THR A 264 -16.74 -13.27 -12.84
CA THR A 264 -17.59 -12.25 -13.48
C THR A 264 -18.13 -12.66 -14.85
N GLY A 265 -17.66 -13.79 -15.41
CA GLY A 265 -17.95 -14.18 -16.79
C GLY A 265 -17.11 -13.44 -17.84
N THR A 266 -16.07 -12.71 -17.43
CA THR A 266 -15.21 -11.94 -18.33
C THR A 266 -13.77 -12.46 -18.36
N THR A 267 -13.16 -12.40 -19.54
CA THR A 267 -11.81 -12.91 -19.82
C THR A 267 -10.95 -11.81 -20.46
N GLY A 268 -9.74 -11.63 -19.93
CA GLY A 268 -8.76 -10.68 -20.43
C GLY A 268 -7.54 -11.35 -21.06
N CYS A 269 -6.92 -10.71 -22.04
CA CYS A 269 -5.64 -11.10 -22.61
C CYS A 269 -4.72 -9.88 -22.75
N VAL A 270 -3.48 -10.01 -22.33
CA VAL A 270 -2.44 -8.99 -22.51
C VAL A 270 -1.23 -9.59 -23.21
N ILE A 271 -0.78 -8.98 -24.29
CA ILE A 271 0.36 -9.44 -25.10
C ILE A 271 1.44 -8.35 -25.11
N LEU A 272 2.63 -8.63 -24.60
CA LEU A 272 3.78 -7.73 -24.68
C LEU A 272 4.47 -7.89 -26.04
N ALA A 273 4.59 -6.81 -26.79
CA ALA A 273 5.15 -6.82 -28.15
C ALA A 273 5.84 -5.48 -28.48
N PRO A 274 6.94 -5.12 -27.78
CA PRO A 274 7.63 -3.84 -28.00
C PRO A 274 8.15 -3.67 -29.43
N HIS A 275 8.40 -4.76 -30.16
CA HIS A 275 8.84 -4.73 -31.56
C HIS A 275 7.80 -4.14 -32.54
N LEU A 276 6.54 -3.98 -32.11
CA LEU A 276 5.49 -3.36 -32.95
C LEU A 276 5.75 -1.90 -33.28
N VAL A 277 6.56 -1.17 -32.50
CA VAL A 277 6.91 0.23 -32.79
C VAL A 277 7.71 0.39 -34.09
N GLY A 278 8.35 -0.69 -34.56
CA GLY A 278 9.08 -0.70 -35.83
C GLY A 278 8.22 -0.99 -37.07
N MET A 279 6.92 -1.25 -36.92
CA MET A 279 6.03 -1.57 -38.04
C MET A 279 5.60 -0.30 -38.78
N THR A 280 5.61 -0.30 -40.11
CA THR A 280 5.10 0.84 -40.88
C THR A 280 3.57 0.89 -40.88
N LYS A 281 3.00 2.09 -41.05
CA LYS A 281 1.56 2.29 -41.22
C LYS A 281 1.02 1.51 -42.43
N GLN A 282 1.81 1.39 -43.49
CA GLN A 282 1.44 0.64 -44.70
C GLN A 282 1.38 -0.87 -44.43
N GLU A 283 2.40 -1.45 -43.79
CA GLU A 283 2.39 -2.86 -43.38
C GLU A 283 1.23 -3.13 -42.43
N ALA A 284 0.95 -2.18 -41.53
CA ALA A 284 -0.20 -2.22 -40.62
C ALA A 284 -1.56 -2.13 -41.35
N GLY A 285 -1.58 -1.97 -42.67
CA GLY A 285 -2.81 -1.98 -43.48
C GLY A 285 -3.62 -0.70 -43.39
N LEU A 286 -3.02 0.40 -42.96
CA LEU A 286 -3.67 1.71 -42.97
C LEU A 286 -3.79 2.26 -44.39
N PRO A 287 -4.78 3.11 -44.68
CA PRO A 287 -4.94 3.73 -45.99
C PRO A 287 -3.90 4.82 -46.23
N HIS A 288 -3.59 5.06 -47.52
CA HIS A 288 -2.93 6.30 -47.92
C HIS A 288 -3.82 7.51 -47.59
N VAL A 289 -3.25 8.65 -47.24
CA VAL A 289 -3.97 9.87 -46.81
C VAL A 289 -5.08 10.30 -47.77
N SER A 290 -4.87 10.12 -49.08
CA SER A 290 -5.89 10.42 -50.12
C SER A 290 -7.15 9.55 -50.07
N LYS A 291 -7.13 8.44 -49.30
CA LYS A 291 -8.26 7.54 -49.07
C LYS A 291 -8.69 7.50 -47.60
N ALA A 292 -8.06 8.29 -46.75
CA ALA A 292 -8.32 8.32 -45.33
C ALA A 292 -9.48 9.25 -45.00
N THR A 293 -10.37 8.80 -44.10
CA THR A 293 -11.41 9.65 -43.52
C THR A 293 -10.79 10.76 -42.66
N ASP A 294 -11.56 11.84 -42.41
CA ASP A 294 -11.13 12.93 -41.52
C ASP A 294 -10.71 12.41 -40.13
N ARG A 295 -11.42 11.40 -39.62
CA ARG A 295 -11.09 10.74 -38.35
C ARG A 295 -9.75 10.02 -38.42
N GLN A 296 -9.49 9.28 -39.48
CA GLN A 296 -8.21 8.57 -39.67
C GLN A 296 -7.06 9.56 -39.79
N GLN A 297 -7.22 10.66 -40.53
CA GLN A 297 -6.20 11.70 -40.64
C GLN A 297 -5.92 12.35 -39.28
N ARG A 298 -6.98 12.72 -38.54
CA ARG A 298 -6.86 13.30 -37.19
C ARG A 298 -6.15 12.39 -36.20
N ASP A 299 -6.42 11.09 -36.25
CA ASP A 299 -5.85 10.10 -35.32
C ASP A 299 -4.45 9.62 -35.77
N GLY A 300 -3.97 10.03 -36.94
CA GLY A 300 -2.72 9.54 -37.53
C GLY A 300 -2.80 8.11 -38.05
N MET A 301 -4.01 7.64 -38.38
CA MET A 301 -4.33 6.30 -38.88
C MET A 301 -4.36 6.25 -40.42
N CYS A 302 -3.38 6.91 -41.03
CA CYS A 302 -3.11 6.91 -42.46
C CYS A 302 -1.64 7.29 -42.71
N TRP A 303 -1.15 7.03 -43.92
CA TRP A 303 0.22 7.35 -44.33
C TRP A 303 0.24 8.17 -45.61
N GLU A 304 1.24 9.03 -45.75
CA GLU A 304 1.58 9.73 -46.98
C GLU A 304 2.82 9.07 -47.64
N SER A 305 3.85 8.79 -46.83
CA SER A 305 5.04 8.06 -47.25
C SER A 305 5.04 6.62 -46.71
N ALA A 306 5.54 5.68 -47.49
CA ALA A 306 5.46 4.24 -47.17
C ALA A 306 6.32 3.82 -45.96
N ASP A 307 7.34 4.60 -45.63
CA ASP A 307 8.28 4.41 -44.52
C ASP A 307 7.78 4.97 -43.19
N GLU A 308 6.62 5.62 -43.15
CA GLU A 308 6.05 6.14 -41.91
C GLU A 308 5.75 5.01 -40.91
N LEU A 309 6.38 5.08 -39.75
CA LEU A 309 6.15 4.15 -38.64
C LEU A 309 4.76 4.34 -38.04
N TYR A 310 4.15 3.23 -37.65
CA TYR A 310 2.90 3.26 -36.90
C TYR A 310 3.10 4.00 -35.57
N ASN A 311 2.19 4.93 -35.27
CA ASN A 311 2.29 5.82 -34.12
C ASN A 311 3.62 6.57 -34.01
N ASP A 312 4.25 6.88 -35.16
CA ASP A 312 5.49 7.63 -35.25
C ASP A 312 6.66 6.95 -34.49
N GLY A 313 6.62 5.62 -34.41
CA GLY A 313 7.59 4.81 -33.67
C GLY A 313 7.48 4.92 -32.15
N GLN A 314 6.42 5.52 -31.63
CA GLN A 314 6.20 5.71 -30.20
C GLN A 314 5.40 4.56 -29.59
N ALA A 315 5.65 4.29 -28.31
CA ALA A 315 4.91 3.32 -27.51
C ALA A 315 3.37 3.53 -27.58
N PHE A 316 2.64 2.43 -27.73
CA PHE A 316 1.18 2.41 -27.71
C PHE A 316 0.63 1.13 -27.10
N LYS A 317 -0.66 1.15 -26.80
CA LYS A 317 -1.46 -0.03 -26.57
C LYS A 317 -2.62 -0.08 -27.55
N LEU A 318 -2.93 -1.27 -28.04
CA LEU A 318 -3.99 -1.52 -29.02
C LEU A 318 -4.95 -2.58 -28.48
N THR A 319 -6.20 -2.18 -28.28
CA THR A 319 -7.22 -3.00 -27.61
C THR A 319 -8.40 -3.34 -28.52
N ALA A 320 -8.80 -4.60 -28.55
CA ALA A 320 -10.08 -5.08 -29.10
C ALA A 320 -10.96 -5.66 -27.98
N ARG A 321 -12.26 -5.36 -28.02
CA ARG A 321 -13.25 -5.77 -27.03
C ARG A 321 -14.67 -5.56 -27.55
N ASP A 322 -15.60 -6.41 -27.13
CA ASP A 322 -17.04 -6.27 -27.40
C ASP A 322 -17.89 -6.65 -26.18
N GLU A 323 -19.21 -6.76 -26.34
CA GLU A 323 -20.15 -7.11 -25.29
C GLU A 323 -20.10 -8.58 -24.85
N SER A 324 -19.31 -9.44 -25.50
CA SER A 324 -19.22 -10.86 -25.13
C SER A 324 -18.33 -11.13 -23.91
N GLY A 325 -17.80 -10.10 -23.27
CA GLY A 325 -16.98 -10.22 -22.06
C GLY A 325 -15.51 -10.56 -22.30
N VAL A 326 -14.98 -10.45 -23.53
CA VAL A 326 -13.56 -10.69 -23.83
C VAL A 326 -12.85 -9.40 -24.27
N ILE A 327 -11.70 -9.13 -23.66
CA ILE A 327 -10.82 -7.99 -23.99
C ILE A 327 -9.40 -8.47 -24.29
N VAL A 328 -8.83 -8.03 -25.42
CA VAL A 328 -7.48 -8.36 -25.87
C VAL A 328 -6.69 -7.08 -26.10
N THR A 329 -5.55 -6.93 -25.43
CA THR A 329 -4.67 -5.77 -25.58
C THR A 329 -3.23 -6.16 -25.89
N MET A 330 -2.65 -5.53 -26.91
CA MET A 330 -1.21 -5.55 -27.19
C MET A 330 -0.54 -4.32 -26.59
N LEU A 331 0.61 -4.49 -25.93
CA LEU A 331 1.45 -3.41 -25.39
C LEU A 331 2.76 -3.33 -26.18
N ALA A 332 2.95 -2.22 -26.90
CA ALA A 332 4.13 -1.95 -27.72
C ALA A 332 5.23 -1.21 -26.95
N ASP A 333 5.46 -1.61 -25.69
CA ASP A 333 6.53 -1.14 -24.80
C ASP A 333 6.62 -2.13 -23.62
N ASN A 334 7.78 -2.20 -22.95
CA ASN A 334 8.01 -3.10 -21.82
C ASN A 334 8.13 -2.40 -20.46
N TYR A 335 7.88 -1.09 -20.37
CA TYR A 335 7.84 -0.42 -19.07
C TYR A 335 6.69 -0.97 -18.22
N PHE A 336 7.03 -1.44 -17.01
CA PHE A 336 6.14 -2.14 -16.09
C PHE A 336 4.82 -1.41 -15.80
N GLY A 337 4.83 -0.08 -15.80
CA GLY A 337 3.63 0.73 -15.58
C GLY A 337 2.52 0.50 -16.60
N TYR A 338 2.83 0.09 -17.85
CA TYR A 338 1.82 -0.29 -18.83
C TYR A 338 1.13 -1.60 -18.42
N CYS A 339 1.88 -2.61 -17.99
CA CYS A 339 1.31 -3.89 -17.53
C CYS A 339 0.34 -3.68 -16.36
N LYS A 340 0.77 -2.93 -15.34
CA LYS A 340 -0.08 -2.58 -14.18
C LYS A 340 -1.39 -1.92 -14.61
N LYS A 341 -1.29 -0.88 -15.45
CA LYS A 341 -2.46 -0.09 -15.87
C LYS A 341 -3.31 -0.80 -16.92
N GLU A 342 -2.80 -1.85 -17.55
CA GLU A 342 -3.62 -2.68 -18.43
C GLU A 342 -4.50 -3.65 -17.63
N VAL A 343 -4.00 -4.25 -16.55
CA VAL A 343 -4.86 -4.99 -15.60
C VAL A 343 -5.98 -4.08 -15.08
N LYS A 344 -5.64 -2.84 -14.71
CA LYS A 344 -6.63 -1.80 -14.33
C LYS A 344 -7.68 -1.58 -15.43
N THR A 345 -7.25 -1.47 -16.69
CA THR A 345 -8.16 -1.24 -17.83
C THR A 345 -9.12 -2.41 -18.01
N GLN A 346 -8.62 -3.64 -17.89
CA GLN A 346 -9.44 -4.85 -18.03
C GLN A 346 -10.41 -5.05 -16.85
N LEU A 347 -9.99 -4.68 -15.63
CA LEU A 347 -10.89 -4.60 -14.48
C LEU A 347 -12.03 -3.61 -14.70
N GLY A 348 -11.73 -2.41 -15.22
CA GLY A 348 -12.74 -1.42 -15.57
C GLY A 348 -13.73 -1.93 -16.62
N TYR A 349 -13.24 -2.61 -17.64
CA TYR A 349 -14.09 -3.28 -18.64
C TYR A 349 -14.99 -4.35 -18.01
N SER A 350 -14.43 -5.20 -17.14
CA SER A 350 -15.17 -6.24 -16.43
C SER A 350 -16.26 -5.66 -15.53
N ALA A 351 -15.91 -4.66 -14.70
CA ALA A 351 -16.85 -3.97 -13.82
C ALA A 351 -18.01 -3.33 -14.60
N ASN A 352 -17.71 -2.70 -15.74
CA ASN A 352 -18.73 -2.09 -16.60
C ASN A 352 -19.72 -3.10 -17.18
N LEU A 353 -19.28 -4.29 -17.58
CA LEU A 353 -20.18 -5.34 -18.08
C LEU A 353 -20.91 -6.09 -16.97
N PHE A 354 -20.28 -6.22 -15.80
CA PHE A 354 -20.89 -6.87 -14.63
C PHE A 354 -22.02 -6.02 -14.01
N GLY A 355 -21.89 -4.69 -14.05
CA GLY A 355 -22.96 -3.73 -13.77
C GLY A 355 -23.18 -3.37 -12.29
N MET A 356 -22.72 -4.19 -11.34
CA MET A 356 -22.83 -3.91 -9.90
C MET A 356 -21.58 -3.24 -9.30
N ALA A 357 -20.44 -3.35 -9.99
CA ALA A 357 -19.14 -2.97 -9.46
C ALA A 357 -18.54 -1.75 -10.17
N GLU A 358 -17.65 -1.06 -9.49
CA GLU A 358 -16.84 0.03 -10.04
C GLU A 358 -15.35 -0.32 -9.90
N GLU A 359 -14.58 0.01 -10.94
CA GLU A 359 -13.12 0.07 -10.86
C GLU A 359 -12.72 1.52 -10.66
N GLU A 360 -11.87 1.79 -9.67
CA GLU A 360 -11.55 3.14 -9.26
C GLU A 360 -10.05 3.40 -9.17
N HIS A 361 -9.66 4.61 -9.61
CA HIS A 361 -8.35 5.17 -9.33
C HIS A 361 -8.40 5.95 -8.03
N ALA A 362 -8.32 5.23 -6.91
CA ALA A 362 -8.57 5.78 -5.59
C ALA A 362 -7.55 5.29 -4.56
N GLY A 363 -7.20 6.18 -3.61
CA GLY A 363 -6.48 5.83 -2.40
C GLY A 363 -7.43 5.91 -1.21
N GLY A 364 -7.09 5.27 -0.09
CA GLY A 364 -8.04 5.19 1.02
C GLY A 364 -7.43 4.58 2.28
N ALA A 365 -7.93 5.01 3.42
CA ALA A 365 -7.44 4.57 4.72
C ALA A 365 -8.56 4.58 5.77
N LEU A 366 -8.59 3.53 6.59
CA LEU A 366 -9.37 3.48 7.81
C LEU A 366 -8.56 4.17 8.92
N ALA A 367 -8.98 5.37 9.31
CA ALA A 367 -8.27 6.23 10.23
C ALA A 367 -8.89 6.19 11.64
N PHE A 368 -8.10 5.76 12.62
CA PHE A 368 -8.49 5.67 14.02
C PHE A 368 -7.99 6.90 14.80
N PRO A 369 -8.89 7.74 15.35
CA PRO A 369 -8.50 8.85 16.20
C PRO A 369 -7.64 8.42 17.40
N ARG A 370 -6.56 9.17 17.65
CA ARG A 370 -5.65 8.93 18.77
C ARG A 370 -5.54 10.14 19.68
N ARG A 371 -5.25 9.88 20.96
CA ARG A 371 -5.15 10.89 22.00
C ARG A 371 -3.94 10.64 22.88
N ASN A 372 -3.26 11.72 23.25
CA ASN A 372 -2.21 11.68 24.27
C ASN A 372 -2.83 11.87 25.66
N HIS A 373 -2.78 10.82 26.48
CA HIS A 373 -3.26 10.86 27.87
C HIS A 373 -2.19 11.35 28.86
N GLY A 374 -0.92 11.44 28.44
CA GLY A 374 0.17 11.88 29.30
C GLY A 374 0.67 10.75 30.19
N GLU A 375 0.69 10.99 31.51
CA GLU A 375 1.28 10.08 32.51
C GLU A 375 0.25 9.17 33.20
N GLU A 376 -1.04 9.51 33.15
CA GLU A 376 -2.10 8.72 33.77
C GLU A 376 -3.31 8.53 32.85
N TYR A 377 -3.98 7.39 32.97
CA TYR A 377 -5.28 7.11 32.34
C TYR A 377 -6.22 6.46 33.34
N GLY A 378 -7.52 6.80 33.25
CA GLY A 378 -8.55 6.15 34.07
C GLY A 378 -8.99 6.92 35.32
N VAL A 379 -8.57 8.18 35.54
CA VAL A 379 -8.97 8.98 36.72
C VAL A 379 -10.21 9.86 36.47
N ASP A 380 -10.59 10.13 35.21
CA ASP A 380 -11.71 11.03 34.82
C ASP A 380 -12.96 10.24 34.35
N SER A 381 -14.14 10.61 34.84
CA SER A 381 -15.50 10.20 34.38
C SER A 381 -15.68 9.89 32.87
N ARG A 382 -14.97 10.55 31.95
CA ARG A 382 -15.04 10.25 30.51
C ARG A 382 -14.40 8.92 30.10
N THR A 383 -13.38 8.44 30.82
CA THR A 383 -12.84 7.08 30.62
C THR A 383 -13.80 6.00 31.13
N TYR A 384 -14.82 6.40 31.90
CA TYR A 384 -15.84 5.54 32.50
C TYR A 384 -17.20 5.57 31.79
N SER A 385 -17.31 6.21 30.62
CA SER A 385 -18.59 6.79 30.17
C SER A 385 -19.42 5.96 29.19
N THR A 386 -19.02 4.73 28.82
CA THR A 386 -19.84 3.88 27.95
C THR A 386 -20.51 2.76 28.76
N PRO A 387 -21.73 2.99 29.31
CA PRO A 387 -22.48 1.92 29.96
C PRO A 387 -22.74 0.77 28.98
N GLY A 388 -22.82 -0.46 29.51
CA GLY A 388 -23.13 -1.65 28.70
C GLY A 388 -21.92 -2.40 28.12
N TYR A 389 -20.70 -2.13 28.60
CA TYR A 389 -19.50 -2.93 28.29
C TYR A 389 -18.86 -3.44 29.58
N SER A 390 -18.61 -4.74 29.66
CA SER A 390 -17.93 -5.42 30.77
C SER A 390 -16.90 -6.43 30.24
N PHE A 391 -15.92 -6.77 31.06
CA PHE A 391 -14.92 -7.77 30.69
C PHE A 391 -15.55 -9.16 30.61
N GLU A 392 -16.49 -9.44 31.49
CA GLU A 392 -17.29 -10.66 31.55
C GLU A 392 -18.05 -10.89 30.24
N ASP A 393 -18.71 -9.86 29.70
CA ASP A 393 -19.42 -9.95 28.41
C ASP A 393 -18.47 -10.20 27.24
N VAL A 394 -17.28 -9.60 27.27
CA VAL A 394 -16.25 -9.83 26.25
C VAL A 394 -15.73 -11.26 26.33
N TYR A 395 -15.37 -11.73 27.53
CA TYR A 395 -14.89 -13.08 27.72
C TYR A 395 -15.94 -14.13 27.35
N ALA A 396 -17.21 -13.92 27.71
CA ALA A 396 -18.30 -14.82 27.35
C ALA A 396 -18.44 -14.99 25.83
N ARG A 397 -18.24 -13.94 25.05
CA ARG A 397 -18.32 -13.96 23.56
C ARG A 397 -17.02 -14.39 22.88
N CYS A 398 -15.88 -14.03 23.46
CA CYS A 398 -14.57 -14.09 22.82
C CYS A 398 -13.57 -14.98 23.57
N SER A 399 -14.01 -15.89 24.45
CA SER A 399 -13.13 -16.79 25.21
C SER A 399 -12.21 -17.65 24.32
N GLY A 400 -12.63 -17.95 23.09
CA GLY A 400 -11.82 -18.69 22.13
C GLY A 400 -10.56 -17.96 21.63
N VAL A 401 -10.51 -16.63 21.72
CA VAL A 401 -9.39 -15.82 21.19
C VAL A 401 -8.36 -15.40 22.24
N MET A 402 -8.64 -15.62 23.53
CA MET A 402 -7.78 -15.17 24.62
C MET A 402 -7.61 -16.21 25.72
N ASP A 403 -6.44 -16.20 26.36
CA ASP A 403 -6.15 -16.97 27.56
C ASP A 403 -6.37 -16.12 28.80
N LEU A 404 -7.37 -16.51 29.61
CA LEU A 404 -7.76 -15.82 30.83
C LEU A 404 -6.72 -16.01 31.94
N GLN A 405 -6.40 -14.91 32.62
CA GLN A 405 -5.47 -14.88 33.74
C GLN A 405 -6.21 -14.77 35.09
N PRO A 406 -5.65 -15.30 36.19
CA PRO A 406 -6.27 -15.29 37.51
C PRO A 406 -6.69 -13.89 38.00
N GLU A 407 -5.92 -12.86 37.64
CA GLU A 407 -6.13 -11.47 38.01
C GLU A 407 -7.33 -10.83 37.28
N GLY A 408 -7.94 -11.51 36.30
CA GLY A 408 -9.12 -11.03 35.58
C GLY A 408 -8.83 -10.19 34.32
N TYR A 409 -7.75 -10.53 33.61
CA TYR A 409 -7.42 -10.00 32.29
C TYR A 409 -7.16 -11.15 31.31
N GLY A 410 -7.12 -10.87 30.02
CA GLY A 410 -6.89 -11.88 28.96
C GLY A 410 -5.65 -11.56 28.13
N ILE A 411 -4.97 -12.60 27.65
CA ILE A 411 -3.86 -12.48 26.68
C ILE A 411 -4.33 -13.05 25.35
N ASP A 412 -4.18 -12.29 24.26
CA ASP A 412 -4.58 -12.78 22.94
C ASP A 412 -3.73 -13.99 22.49
N ARG A 413 -4.39 -15.02 21.99
CA ARG A 413 -3.73 -16.28 21.58
C ARG A 413 -2.91 -16.14 20.30
N LYS A 414 -3.31 -15.23 19.40
CA LYS A 414 -2.65 -15.03 18.11
C LYS A 414 -1.50 -14.03 18.25
N TYR A 415 -1.72 -12.98 19.04
CA TYR A 415 -0.76 -11.89 19.25
C TYR A 415 -0.62 -11.57 20.73
N PRO A 416 0.27 -12.27 21.47
CA PRO A 416 0.40 -12.15 22.94
C PRO A 416 0.70 -10.74 23.46
N GLN A 417 1.10 -9.81 22.59
CA GLN A 417 1.25 -8.40 22.91
C GLN A 417 -0.08 -7.65 23.09
N ILE A 418 -1.22 -8.25 22.71
CA ILE A 418 -2.56 -7.69 22.90
C ILE A 418 -3.13 -8.24 24.20
N ILE A 419 -3.39 -7.33 25.14
CA ILE A 419 -3.84 -7.63 26.49
C ILE A 419 -5.25 -7.06 26.70
N TYR A 420 -6.22 -7.93 26.92
CA TYR A 420 -7.60 -7.56 27.22
C TYR A 420 -7.72 -7.20 28.70
N VAL A 421 -8.03 -5.95 29.02
CA VAL A 421 -8.14 -5.46 30.40
C VAL A 421 -9.58 -5.10 30.75
N PRO A 422 -9.95 -5.03 32.05
CA PRO A 422 -11.26 -4.54 32.45
C PRO A 422 -11.55 -3.10 31.99
N GLN A 423 -12.83 -2.74 31.93
CA GLN A 423 -13.25 -1.39 31.54
C GLN A 423 -12.80 -0.33 32.56
N LYS A 424 -12.87 -0.68 33.86
CA LYS A 424 -12.48 0.19 34.97
C LYS A 424 -11.03 -0.11 35.36
N VAL A 425 -10.08 0.55 34.72
CA VAL A 425 -8.64 0.44 35.02
C VAL A 425 -8.06 1.82 35.29
N ARG A 426 -7.02 1.88 36.13
CA ARG A 426 -6.12 3.02 36.26
C ARG A 426 -4.74 2.61 35.75
N MET A 427 -4.19 3.39 34.83
CA MET A 427 -2.83 3.22 34.34
C MET A 427 -1.97 4.38 34.80
N ASP A 428 -0.82 4.08 35.37
CA ASP A 428 0.18 5.05 35.83
C ASP A 428 1.51 4.76 35.13
N LEU A 429 1.98 5.74 34.35
CA LEU A 429 3.21 5.67 33.58
C LEU A 429 4.46 5.70 34.46
N ASN A 430 4.43 6.48 35.55
CA ASN A 430 5.58 6.66 36.44
C ASN A 430 5.76 5.42 37.34
N ALA A 431 4.66 4.90 37.88
CA ALA A 431 4.66 3.64 38.63
C ALA A 431 4.79 2.41 37.72
N GLN A 432 4.52 2.56 36.41
CA GLN A 432 4.44 1.49 35.42
C GLN A 432 3.46 0.38 35.83
N THR A 433 2.27 0.77 36.27
CA THR A 433 1.24 -0.17 36.73
C THR A 433 -0.09 0.06 36.03
N ILE A 434 -0.84 -1.04 35.90
CA ILE A 434 -2.25 -1.05 35.53
C ILE A 434 -2.99 -1.71 36.69
N THR A 435 -3.97 -1.02 37.24
CA THR A 435 -4.70 -1.45 38.43
C THR A 435 -6.20 -1.45 38.20
N TRP A 436 -6.91 -2.40 38.81
CA TRP A 436 -8.37 -2.46 38.84
C TRP A 436 -8.86 -3.19 40.09
N ASP A 437 -10.12 -2.99 40.43
CA ASP A 437 -10.79 -3.75 41.49
C ASP A 437 -11.40 -5.03 40.88
N LYS A 438 -11.19 -6.16 41.54
CA LYS A 438 -11.86 -7.43 41.25
C LYS A 438 -12.22 -8.09 42.57
N ASP A 439 -13.51 -8.38 42.75
CA ASP A 439 -14.04 -9.03 43.97
C ASP A 439 -13.67 -8.29 45.27
N GLY A 440 -13.50 -6.96 45.21
CA GLY A 440 -13.08 -6.13 46.35
C GLY A 440 -11.58 -6.13 46.64
N GLU A 441 -10.78 -6.80 45.82
CA GLU A 441 -9.32 -6.79 45.87
C GLU A 441 -8.73 -5.99 44.70
N THR A 442 -7.75 -5.14 44.99
CA THR A 442 -7.01 -4.41 43.95
C THR A 442 -6.03 -5.34 43.26
N GLN A 443 -6.26 -5.59 41.97
CA GLN A 443 -5.36 -6.33 41.09
C GLN A 443 -4.39 -5.37 40.42
N THR A 444 -3.19 -5.85 40.12
CA THR A 444 -2.13 -5.04 39.48
C THR A 444 -1.34 -5.87 38.47
N ILE A 445 -1.11 -5.31 37.28
CA ILE A 445 -0.17 -5.84 36.28
C ILE A 445 0.81 -4.75 35.84
N PRO A 446 1.99 -5.11 35.32
CA PRO A 446 2.94 -4.12 34.81
C PRO A 446 2.45 -3.46 33.51
N LEU A 447 2.60 -2.14 33.44
CA LEU A 447 2.50 -1.36 32.20
C LEU A 447 3.84 -1.47 31.44
N ARG A 448 3.82 -1.99 30.21
CA ARG A 448 5.03 -2.26 29.43
C ARG A 448 4.97 -1.61 28.05
N PRO A 449 6.13 -1.21 27.47
CA PRO A 449 6.20 -0.87 26.06
C PRO A 449 5.87 -2.10 25.20
N GLU A 450 5.49 -1.85 23.94
CA GLU A 450 5.14 -2.87 22.92
C GLU A 450 3.88 -3.69 23.20
N GLN A 451 3.33 -3.60 24.42
CA GLN A 451 2.03 -4.15 24.78
C GLN A 451 0.90 -3.18 24.42
N ILE A 452 -0.25 -3.74 24.02
CA ILE A 452 -1.43 -3.01 23.61
C ILE A 452 -2.59 -3.44 24.51
N TYR A 453 -3.09 -2.51 25.31
CA TYR A 453 -4.14 -2.79 26.30
C TYR A 453 -5.51 -2.44 25.71
N LEU A 454 -6.32 -3.47 25.48
CA LEU A 454 -7.63 -3.37 24.83
C LEU A 454 -8.74 -3.45 25.88
N GLN A 455 -9.54 -2.40 25.98
CA GLN A 455 -10.69 -2.33 26.88
C GLN A 455 -11.93 -3.01 26.27
N PRO A 456 -12.95 -3.37 27.06
CA PRO A 456 -14.14 -4.08 26.58
C PRO A 456 -14.97 -3.31 25.56
N ASN A 457 -14.93 -1.97 25.59
CA ASN A 457 -15.55 -1.12 24.58
C ASN A 457 -14.73 -0.98 23.28
N GLY A 458 -13.61 -1.70 23.18
CA GLY A 458 -12.66 -1.68 22.07
C GLY A 458 -11.61 -0.57 22.13
N TYR A 459 -11.63 0.32 23.12
CA TYR A 459 -10.62 1.37 23.24
C TYR A 459 -9.23 0.79 23.54
N LYS A 460 -8.20 1.28 22.86
CA LYS A 460 -6.83 0.75 22.97
C LYS A 460 -5.94 1.75 23.66
N ILE A 461 -5.01 1.27 24.49
CA ILE A 461 -4.00 2.11 25.16
C ILE A 461 -2.61 1.49 24.96
N GLU A 462 -1.62 2.31 24.63
CA GLU A 462 -0.22 1.93 24.47
C GLU A 462 0.70 2.89 25.24
N MET A 463 1.79 2.35 25.80
CA MET A 463 2.90 3.14 26.33
C MET A 463 3.92 3.40 25.22
N LEU A 464 4.04 4.65 24.77
CA LEU A 464 4.88 5.03 23.63
C LEU A 464 5.95 6.07 24.00
N LYS A 465 7.16 5.88 23.48
CA LYS A 465 8.25 6.84 23.61
C LYS A 465 7.96 8.09 22.78
N HIS A 466 8.32 9.25 23.32
CA HIS A 466 8.20 10.50 22.58
C HIS A 466 9.26 10.57 21.47
N PRO A 467 8.89 10.83 20.20
CA PRO A 467 9.86 10.78 19.09
C PRO A 467 10.98 11.81 19.19
N GLY A 468 10.69 12.99 19.75
CA GLY A 468 11.67 14.08 19.92
C GLY A 468 12.11 14.36 21.35
N ALA A 469 11.81 13.51 22.33
CA ALA A 469 12.14 13.77 23.74
C ALA A 469 12.42 12.46 24.51
N PRO A 470 13.25 12.47 25.56
CA PRO A 470 13.55 11.28 26.36
C PRO A 470 12.43 10.95 27.36
N SER A 471 11.16 11.12 26.96
CA SER A 471 9.98 10.88 27.78
C SER A 471 9.05 9.84 27.15
N TRP A 472 8.14 9.31 27.95
CA TRP A 472 7.11 8.36 27.52
C TRP A 472 5.72 8.98 27.71
N ARG A 473 4.71 8.37 27.08
CA ARG A 473 3.31 8.80 27.21
C ARG A 473 2.37 7.62 27.00
N LEU A 474 1.22 7.68 27.66
CA LEU A 474 0.06 6.85 27.37
C LEU A 474 -0.66 7.42 26.14
N VAL A 475 -0.84 6.60 25.11
CA VAL A 475 -1.59 6.98 23.90
C VAL A 475 -2.82 6.09 23.80
N GLY A 476 -3.99 6.72 23.78
CA GLY A 476 -5.24 6.05 23.56
C GLY A 476 -5.69 6.10 22.10
N MET A 477 -6.42 5.09 21.64
CA MET A 477 -6.93 4.98 20.28
C MET A 477 -8.38 4.50 20.29
N ASN A 478 -9.22 5.20 19.53
CA ASN A 478 -10.64 4.90 19.41
C ASN A 478 -10.89 3.50 18.80
N PRO A 479 -12.01 2.86 19.18
CA PRO A 479 -12.36 1.55 18.64
C PRO A 479 -12.78 1.57 17.17
N GLU A 480 -13.61 2.54 16.82
CA GLU A 480 -14.17 2.72 15.49
C GLU A 480 -13.33 3.73 14.70
N GLY A 481 -12.99 3.38 13.46
CA GLY A 481 -12.27 4.24 12.53
C GLY A 481 -13.21 4.93 11.55
N THR A 482 -12.73 5.97 10.88
CA THR A 482 -13.40 6.57 9.73
C THR A 482 -12.71 6.10 8.47
N PHE A 483 -13.43 5.42 7.58
CA PHE A 483 -12.90 5.02 6.28
C PHE A 483 -13.01 6.18 5.29
N CYS A 484 -11.88 6.85 5.07
CA CYS A 484 -11.77 7.92 4.09
C CYS A 484 -11.35 7.35 2.73
N HIS A 485 -12.12 7.66 1.69
CA HIS A 485 -11.92 7.25 0.30
C HIS A 485 -11.59 8.47 -0.56
N LYS A 486 -10.53 8.39 -1.36
CA LYS A 486 -10.02 9.51 -2.17
C LYS A 486 -9.92 9.10 -3.65
N PRO A 487 -11.05 9.16 -4.38
CA PRO A 487 -11.11 8.78 -5.79
C PRO A 487 -10.67 9.94 -6.71
N SER A 488 -10.56 9.63 -8.01
CA SER A 488 -10.49 10.60 -9.12
C SER A 488 -9.46 11.73 -8.93
N THR A 489 -8.34 11.42 -8.28
CA THR A 489 -7.30 12.40 -7.94
C THR A 489 -6.22 12.42 -9.02
N VAL A 490 -6.04 13.59 -9.65
CA VAL A 490 -4.97 13.80 -10.66
C VAL A 490 -3.57 13.63 -10.05
N SER A 491 -2.57 13.35 -10.88
CA SER A 491 -1.18 13.30 -10.44
C SER A 491 -0.77 14.63 -9.79
N GLY A 492 -0.06 14.57 -8.65
CA GLY A 492 0.23 15.72 -7.81
C GLY A 492 -0.89 16.11 -6.82
N GLY A 493 -2.12 15.61 -6.98
CA GLY A 493 -3.24 15.84 -6.04
C GLY A 493 -3.16 15.04 -4.73
N GLY A 494 -2.11 14.23 -4.56
CA GLY A 494 -1.82 13.51 -3.33
C GLY A 494 -2.80 12.37 -3.01
N LYS A 495 -3.12 11.50 -3.99
CA LYS A 495 -3.97 10.31 -3.78
C LYS A 495 -3.49 9.46 -2.60
N SER A 496 -2.24 9.01 -2.66
CA SER A 496 -1.63 8.12 -1.64
C SER A 496 -1.30 8.84 -0.33
N GLU A 497 -1.32 10.18 -0.28
CA GLU A 497 -1.12 10.94 0.96
C GLU A 497 -2.21 10.62 2.01
N ILE A 498 -3.38 10.14 1.59
CA ILE A 498 -4.46 9.78 2.52
C ILE A 498 -4.09 8.61 3.42
N SER A 499 -3.21 7.70 2.99
CA SER A 499 -2.74 6.55 3.78
C SER A 499 -1.35 6.75 4.40
N LYS A 500 -0.52 7.67 3.89
CA LYS A 500 0.83 7.97 4.44
C LYS A 500 0.82 8.46 5.89
N SER A 501 1.85 8.13 6.67
CA SER A 501 1.93 8.57 8.06
C SER A 501 2.01 10.10 8.16
N LEU A 502 1.23 10.68 9.08
CA LEU A 502 1.38 12.10 9.42
C LEU A 502 2.59 12.34 10.33
N ASP A 503 3.06 11.32 11.05
CA ASP A 503 4.14 11.47 12.04
C ASP A 503 5.45 11.96 11.42
N ASP A 504 5.72 11.63 10.16
CA ASP A 504 6.91 12.09 9.42
C ASP A 504 6.87 13.61 9.11
N ALA A 505 5.68 14.20 9.10
CA ALA A 505 5.49 15.64 8.92
C ALA A 505 5.45 16.41 10.26
N VAL A 506 5.37 15.71 11.40
CA VAL A 506 5.32 16.34 12.73
C VAL A 506 6.71 16.83 13.12
N ILE A 507 6.78 18.13 13.42
CA ILE A 507 8.00 18.80 13.87
C ILE A 507 8.01 18.82 15.40
N TYR A 508 9.09 18.31 16.00
CA TYR A 508 9.30 18.35 17.44
C TYR A 508 10.30 19.46 17.78
N ARG A 509 9.86 20.50 18.49
CA ARG A 509 10.67 21.68 18.82
C ARG A 509 10.36 22.20 20.23
N PRO A 510 11.22 23.04 20.82
CA PRO A 510 10.93 23.70 22.09
C PRO A 510 9.59 24.43 22.11
N LEU A 511 8.97 24.51 23.28
CA LEU A 511 7.88 25.46 23.50
C LEU A 511 8.48 26.83 23.85
N PHE A 512 8.14 27.84 23.06
CA PHE A 512 8.64 29.20 23.27
C PHE A 512 7.73 30.00 24.19
N ILE A 513 8.35 30.73 25.10
CA ILE A 513 7.76 31.80 25.91
C ILE A 513 8.48 33.11 25.61
N ASP A 514 7.90 34.24 25.99
CA ASP A 514 8.46 35.56 25.69
C ASP A 514 9.12 36.16 26.92
N ASP A 515 8.34 36.37 27.98
CA ASP A 515 8.82 36.72 29.30
C ASP A 515 8.22 35.75 30.31
N LEU A 516 9.07 34.95 30.97
CA LEU A 516 8.61 33.89 31.88
C LEU A 516 7.74 34.46 33.00
N GLN A 517 8.18 35.52 33.66
CA GLN A 517 7.49 36.06 34.85
C GLN A 517 6.13 36.64 34.47
N LYS A 518 6.08 37.41 33.37
CA LYS A 518 4.84 38.02 32.87
C LYS A 518 3.86 36.96 32.35
N ASP A 519 4.37 35.97 31.62
CA ASP A 519 3.53 34.89 31.09
C ASP A 519 2.97 34.03 32.24
N LEU A 520 3.77 33.70 33.25
CA LEU A 520 3.31 32.95 34.43
C LEU A 520 2.29 33.73 35.27
N ALA A 521 2.46 35.05 35.42
CA ALA A 521 1.46 35.90 36.07
C ALA A 521 0.10 35.84 35.35
N THR A 522 0.12 35.93 34.02
CA THR A 522 -1.10 35.81 33.19
C THR A 522 -1.74 34.42 33.33
N VAL A 523 -0.93 33.36 33.40
CA VAL A 523 -1.43 31.99 33.64
C VAL A 523 -2.07 31.86 35.03
N GLN A 524 -1.48 32.46 36.06
CA GLN A 524 -2.04 32.47 37.41
C GLN A 524 -3.43 33.10 37.42
N GLU A 525 -3.63 34.23 36.74
CA GLU A 525 -4.95 34.87 36.59
C GLU A 525 -5.99 33.94 35.94
N ILE A 526 -5.57 33.13 34.96
CA ILE A 526 -6.44 32.14 34.32
C ILE A 526 -6.80 31.02 35.31
N PHE A 527 -5.85 30.55 36.11
CA PHE A 527 -6.09 29.49 37.09
C PHE A 527 -6.97 29.92 38.27
N ASP A 528 -6.91 31.20 38.65
CA ASP A 528 -7.69 31.73 39.77
C ASP A 528 -9.07 32.27 39.38
N ARG A 529 -9.38 32.33 38.07
CA ARG A 529 -10.64 32.89 37.56
C ARG A 529 -11.86 32.10 38.03
N ASP A 530 -12.93 32.81 38.37
CA ASP A 530 -14.26 32.22 38.60
C ASP A 530 -14.93 31.83 37.27
N TYR A 531 -15.09 30.53 37.04
CA TYR A 531 -15.71 29.97 35.85
C TYR A 531 -17.21 29.71 35.99
N THR A 532 -17.83 29.98 37.14
CA THR A 532 -19.24 29.62 37.41
C THR A 532 -20.26 30.39 36.55
N LYS A 533 -19.89 31.58 36.06
CA LYS A 533 -20.79 32.48 35.30
C LYS A 533 -20.62 32.43 33.78
N ARG A 534 -19.85 31.47 33.26
CA ARG A 534 -19.43 31.46 31.85
C ARG A 534 -20.49 30.99 30.85
N PHE A 535 -21.51 30.25 31.31
CA PHE A 535 -22.53 29.66 30.44
C PHE A 535 -23.72 30.59 30.25
N LYS A 536 -24.33 30.53 29.06
CA LYS A 536 -25.66 31.10 28.83
C LYS A 536 -26.72 30.27 29.58
N PRO A 537 -27.85 30.87 29.99
CA PRO A 537 -28.93 30.15 30.64
C PRO A 537 -29.36 28.90 29.85
N GLY A 538 -29.44 27.74 30.50
CA GLY A 538 -29.83 26.45 29.91
C GLY A 538 -28.67 25.55 29.47
N PHE A 539 -27.43 26.04 29.49
CA PHE A 539 -26.23 25.29 29.14
C PHE A 539 -25.37 24.87 30.34
N GLU A 540 -25.82 25.14 31.57
CA GLU A 540 -25.05 24.91 32.80
C GLU A 540 -24.66 23.43 32.97
N LYS A 541 -25.49 22.51 32.47
CA LYS A 541 -25.26 21.06 32.48
C LYS A 541 -24.07 20.59 31.62
N GLU A 542 -23.49 21.46 30.80
CA GLU A 542 -22.32 21.13 29.97
C GLU A 542 -21.02 20.92 30.76
N ASP A 543 -21.02 21.30 32.04
CA ASP A 543 -19.99 20.95 33.00
C ASP A 543 -20.64 20.29 34.22
N ARG A 544 -20.10 19.14 34.66
CA ARG A 544 -20.63 18.43 35.84
C ARG A 544 -20.52 19.25 37.12
N ASP A 545 -19.50 20.11 37.19
CA ASP A 545 -19.26 21.01 38.32
C ASP A 545 -18.38 22.17 37.85
N ALA A 546 -18.98 23.37 37.80
CA ALA A 546 -18.35 24.59 37.34
C ALA A 546 -17.36 25.21 38.34
N THR A 547 -17.34 24.73 39.60
CA THR A 547 -16.42 25.23 40.65
C THR A 547 -15.03 24.61 40.58
N ARG A 548 -14.88 23.47 39.88
CA ARG A 548 -13.60 22.77 39.74
C ARG A 548 -12.57 23.66 39.03
N GLN A 549 -11.50 24.02 39.73
CA GLN A 549 -10.45 24.84 39.14
C GLN A 549 -9.65 24.09 38.07
N PRO A 550 -9.00 24.80 37.12
CA PRO A 550 -8.24 24.16 36.03
C PRO A 550 -7.25 23.09 36.51
N LEU A 551 -6.46 23.36 37.55
CA LEU A 551 -5.43 22.44 38.05
C LEU A 551 -5.97 21.26 38.87
N SER A 552 -7.26 21.24 39.25
CA SER A 552 -7.85 20.14 40.01
C SER A 552 -7.63 18.77 39.34
N ALA A 553 -7.24 17.76 40.10
CA ALA A 553 -7.08 16.38 39.62
C ALA A 553 -8.38 15.81 39.04
N GLU A 554 -9.53 16.34 39.48
CA GLU A 554 -10.84 15.98 38.95
C GLU A 554 -11.16 16.58 37.57
N ARG A 555 -10.33 17.48 37.06
CA ARG A 555 -10.48 18.13 35.76
C ARG A 555 -9.38 17.64 34.83
N SER A 556 -9.72 16.95 33.75
CA SER A 556 -8.72 16.49 32.79
C SER A 556 -8.28 17.60 31.83
N LEU A 557 -7.11 17.41 31.21
CA LEU A 557 -6.54 18.31 30.22
C LEU A 557 -7.55 18.67 29.11
N GLY A 558 -8.24 17.67 28.56
CA GLY A 558 -9.25 17.89 27.53
C GLY A 558 -10.43 18.75 28.00
N SER A 559 -10.82 18.70 29.29
CA SER A 559 -11.84 19.63 29.81
C SER A 559 -11.32 21.04 30.01
N VAL A 560 -10.03 21.21 30.34
CA VAL A 560 -9.42 22.55 30.42
C VAL A 560 -9.29 23.15 29.03
N ILE A 561 -8.96 22.36 28.00
CA ILE A 561 -9.01 22.79 26.60
C ILE A 561 -10.44 23.22 26.24
N LYS A 562 -11.46 22.41 26.54
CA LYS A 562 -12.88 22.79 26.31
C LYS A 562 -13.25 24.09 27.05
N LEU A 563 -12.83 24.24 28.31
CA LEU A 563 -13.08 25.43 29.13
C LEU A 563 -12.54 26.70 28.47
N LEU A 564 -11.35 26.61 27.87
CA LEU A 564 -10.65 27.73 27.27
C LEU A 564 -10.78 27.76 25.74
N THR A 565 -11.84 27.17 25.20
CA THR A 565 -12.21 27.24 23.79
C THR A 565 -13.55 27.95 23.67
N PRO A 566 -13.69 29.01 22.86
CA PRO A 566 -14.96 29.69 22.66
C PRO A 566 -16.04 28.74 22.13
N THR A 567 -17.27 28.85 22.64
CA THR A 567 -18.42 28.04 22.19
C THR A 567 -19.69 28.90 22.10
N SER A 568 -20.70 28.42 21.37
CA SER A 568 -22.01 29.08 21.31
C SER A 568 -22.77 29.05 22.65
N SER A 569 -22.46 28.06 23.50
CA SER A 569 -23.05 27.83 24.81
C SER A 569 -22.55 28.78 25.90
N THR A 570 -21.40 29.45 25.68
CA THR A 570 -20.81 30.40 26.63
C THR A 570 -21.27 31.84 26.38
N THR A 571 -21.24 32.68 27.41
CA THR A 571 -21.60 34.11 27.33
C THR A 571 -20.65 34.85 26.41
N ASP A 572 -21.13 35.90 25.73
CA ASP A 572 -20.31 36.65 24.78
C ASP A 572 -19.13 37.35 25.49
N GLU A 573 -19.34 37.88 26.71
CA GLU A 573 -18.27 38.44 27.55
C GLU A 573 -17.14 37.43 27.83
N TYR A 574 -17.49 36.18 28.13
CA TYR A 574 -16.51 35.12 28.35
C TYR A 574 -15.76 34.75 27.07
N ASN A 575 -16.45 34.73 25.93
CA ASN A 575 -15.82 34.46 24.63
C ASN A 575 -14.88 35.59 24.20
N ASP A 576 -15.25 36.85 24.45
CA ASP A 576 -14.40 38.02 24.19
C ASP A 576 -13.14 38.00 25.08
N TRP A 577 -13.30 37.63 26.36
CA TRP A 577 -12.16 37.40 27.25
C TRP A 577 -11.26 36.29 26.70
N LEU A 578 -11.80 35.13 26.33
CA LEU A 578 -11.02 34.03 25.74
C LEU A 578 -10.27 34.46 24.47
N ALA A 579 -10.92 35.22 23.59
CA ALA A 579 -10.32 35.72 22.35
C ALA A 579 -9.16 36.71 22.60
N SER A 580 -9.14 37.37 23.75
CA SER A 580 -8.04 38.26 24.15
C SER A 580 -6.78 37.52 24.59
N ILE A 581 -6.89 36.23 24.95
CA ILE A 581 -5.76 35.44 25.44
C ILE A 581 -4.90 35.00 24.25
N SER A 582 -3.60 35.30 24.31
CA SER A 582 -2.66 34.82 23.29
C SER A 582 -2.63 33.29 23.22
N PRO A 583 -2.62 32.69 22.01
CA PRO A 583 -2.48 31.25 21.84
C PRO A 583 -1.23 30.67 22.54
N ARG A 584 -0.16 31.46 22.70
CA ARG A 584 1.04 31.08 23.45
C ARG A 584 0.74 30.84 24.94
N ILE A 585 -0.04 31.73 25.55
CA ILE A 585 -0.45 31.61 26.96
C ILE A 585 -1.35 30.40 27.14
N LEU A 586 -2.32 30.18 26.25
CA LEU A 586 -3.15 28.97 26.29
C LEU A 586 -2.30 27.69 26.19
N ALA A 587 -1.29 27.68 25.31
CA ALA A 587 -0.37 26.55 25.20
C ALA A 587 0.38 26.29 26.51
N LEU A 588 0.80 27.34 27.24
CA LEU A 588 1.45 27.25 28.54
C LEU A 588 0.48 26.73 29.62
N VAL A 589 -0.75 27.25 29.67
CA VAL A 589 -1.82 26.76 30.58
C VAL A 589 -2.03 25.25 30.42
N PHE A 590 -2.19 24.77 29.19
CA PHE A 590 -2.41 23.36 28.89
C PHE A 590 -1.20 22.49 29.22
N LEU A 591 0.01 23.04 29.06
CA LEU A 591 1.23 22.35 29.43
C LEU A 591 1.34 22.17 30.93
N ILE A 592 1.14 23.24 31.69
CA ILE A 592 1.19 23.20 33.16
C ILE A 592 0.13 22.24 33.66
N LYS A 593 -1.09 22.30 33.13
CA LYS A 593 -2.13 21.33 33.48
C LYS A 593 -1.71 19.87 33.26
N ARG A 594 -0.97 19.60 32.18
CA ARG A 594 -0.53 18.24 31.86
C ARG A 594 0.49 17.70 32.86
N PHE A 595 1.42 18.53 33.31
CA PHE A 595 2.51 18.11 34.18
C PHE A 595 2.25 18.35 35.66
N TYR A 596 1.22 19.16 35.99
CA TYR A 596 0.87 19.49 37.36
C TYR A 596 0.70 18.25 38.21
N ARG A 597 1.42 18.23 39.34
CA ARG A 597 1.28 17.20 40.36
C ARG A 597 0.65 17.80 41.61
N PRO A 598 -0.26 17.09 42.29
CA PRO A 598 -0.91 17.60 43.49
C PRO A 598 0.08 18.06 44.57
N GLU A 599 1.26 17.44 44.65
CA GLU A 599 2.29 17.77 45.63
C GLU A 599 2.91 19.15 45.40
N TRP A 600 2.83 19.70 44.19
CA TRP A 600 3.30 21.06 43.89
C TRP A 600 2.44 22.13 44.56
N GLY A 601 1.17 21.82 44.84
CA GLY A 601 0.25 22.77 45.48
C GLY A 601 0.19 24.10 44.73
N THR A 602 0.47 25.20 45.44
CA THR A 602 0.53 26.56 44.88
C THR A 602 1.92 26.92 44.32
N ASP A 603 2.95 26.12 44.54
CA ASP A 603 4.34 26.38 44.14
C ASP A 603 4.70 25.82 42.75
N TRP A 604 3.71 25.57 41.89
CA TRP A 604 3.93 25.01 40.56
C TRP A 604 4.84 25.87 39.66
N GLN A 605 4.98 27.17 39.95
CA GLN A 605 5.82 28.09 39.19
C GLN A 605 7.32 27.80 39.37
N SER A 606 7.75 27.31 40.54
CA SER A 606 9.17 27.04 40.84
C SER A 606 9.76 25.91 39.98
N HIS A 607 8.89 25.07 39.42
CA HIS A 607 9.24 23.98 38.52
C HIS A 607 9.50 24.45 37.08
N LEU A 608 9.13 25.68 36.72
CA LEU A 608 9.25 26.21 35.37
C LEU A 608 10.39 27.21 35.28
N SER A 609 11.21 27.09 34.24
CA SER A 609 12.35 27.99 34.04
C SER A 609 12.68 28.20 32.57
N VAL A 610 13.61 29.11 32.31
CA VAL A 610 14.32 29.28 31.05
C VAL A 610 15.80 29.34 31.36
N ASP A 611 16.64 29.05 30.36
CA ASP A 611 18.07 29.31 30.50
C ASP A 611 18.37 30.79 30.54
N GLU A 612 19.51 31.14 31.13
CA GLU A 612 20.15 32.45 30.93
C GLU A 612 21.25 32.28 29.87
N VAL A 613 21.10 32.95 28.74
CA VAL A 613 22.03 32.88 27.61
C VAL A 613 22.64 34.27 27.44
N ASP A 614 23.96 34.37 27.56
CA ASP A 614 24.72 35.63 27.47
C ASP A 614 24.21 36.74 28.42
N GLY A 615 23.70 36.37 29.60
CA GLY A 615 23.20 37.30 30.61
C GLY A 615 21.74 37.74 30.44
N ALA A 616 21.01 37.13 29.50
CA ALA A 616 19.60 37.40 29.25
C ALA A 616 18.74 36.12 29.37
N PRO A 617 17.51 36.20 29.92
CA PRO A 617 16.58 35.07 29.89
C PRO A 617 16.30 34.63 28.45
N ALA A 618 16.45 33.33 28.20
CA ALA A 618 16.09 32.70 26.95
C ALA A 618 14.58 32.46 26.86
N HIS A 619 14.16 31.92 25.71
CA HIS A 619 12.75 31.74 25.39
C HIS A 619 12.27 30.28 25.41
N GLU A 620 13.17 29.30 25.57
CA GLU A 620 12.81 27.88 25.59
C GLU A 620 12.37 27.45 27.00
N LEU A 621 11.10 27.06 27.12
CA LEU A 621 10.55 26.64 28.40
C LEU A 621 11.17 25.33 28.89
N LYS A 622 11.50 25.30 30.18
CA LYS A 622 11.95 24.11 30.91
C LYS A 622 10.97 23.74 32.02
N LEU A 623 10.93 22.45 32.30
CA LEU A 623 10.31 21.87 33.49
C LEU A 623 11.36 21.07 34.25
N ASP A 624 11.62 21.42 35.51
CA ASP A 624 12.68 20.83 36.35
C ASP A 624 14.04 20.75 35.63
N GLY A 625 14.38 21.84 34.91
CA GLY A 625 15.62 21.96 34.14
C GLY A 625 15.64 21.24 32.78
N ARG A 626 14.59 20.51 32.41
CA ARG A 626 14.48 19.78 31.13
C ARG A 626 13.72 20.60 30.08
N ASN A 627 14.25 20.66 28.86
CA ASN A 627 13.57 21.32 27.75
C ASN A 627 12.22 20.67 27.46
N ILE A 628 11.18 21.49 27.42
CA ILE A 628 9.86 21.08 26.97
C ILE A 628 9.85 20.98 25.46
N VAL A 629 9.46 19.82 24.95
CA VAL A 629 9.28 19.58 23.52
C VAL A 629 7.78 19.57 23.18
N ALA A 630 7.39 20.44 22.26
CA ALA A 630 6.06 20.51 21.69
C ALA A 630 6.03 19.98 20.25
N SER A 631 4.85 19.57 19.81
CA SER A 631 4.59 19.09 18.45
C SER A 631 3.98 20.20 17.60
N TYR A 632 4.46 20.31 16.37
CA TYR A 632 4.03 21.31 15.40
C TYR A 632 3.79 20.68 14.03
N LEU A 633 2.96 21.32 13.22
CA LEU A 633 2.84 21.03 11.79
C LEU A 633 3.11 22.28 10.97
N ARG A 634 3.75 22.09 9.81
CA ARG A 634 3.84 23.11 8.77
C ARG A 634 2.55 23.09 7.96
N VAL A 635 1.91 24.25 7.81
CA VAL A 635 0.71 24.42 6.98
C VAL A 635 0.98 25.49 5.92
N GLY A 636 1.65 25.05 4.86
CA GLY A 636 2.06 25.89 3.74
C GLY A 636 3.19 26.88 4.09
N PHE A 637 3.33 27.88 3.23
CA PHE A 637 4.34 28.92 3.29
C PHE A 637 3.68 30.30 3.29
N ASP A 638 4.37 31.32 3.80
CA ASP A 638 3.96 32.71 3.62
C ASP A 638 4.39 33.27 2.25
N ARG A 639 4.17 34.56 2.02
CA ARG A 639 4.50 35.23 0.74
C ARG A 639 6.01 35.29 0.47
N ASP A 640 6.84 35.19 1.49
CA ASP A 640 8.30 35.21 1.39
C ASP A 640 8.89 33.78 1.34
N GLY A 641 8.04 32.75 1.30
CA GLY A 641 8.47 31.35 1.31
C GLY A 641 8.87 30.82 2.68
N LYS A 642 8.57 31.54 3.78
CA LYS A 642 8.85 31.05 5.14
C LYS A 642 7.79 30.06 5.58
N TRP A 643 8.18 29.11 6.44
CA TRP A 643 7.28 28.08 6.94
C TRP A 643 6.22 28.66 7.86
N ARG A 644 4.95 28.34 7.60
CA ARG A 644 3.85 28.63 8.54
C ARG A 644 3.69 27.46 9.49
N THR A 645 4.20 27.60 10.70
CA THR A 645 4.28 26.51 11.69
C THR A 645 3.25 26.71 12.79
N PHE A 646 2.44 25.68 13.07
CA PHE A 646 1.35 25.72 14.05
C PHE A 646 1.53 24.65 15.11
N LYS A 647 1.39 25.02 16.38
CA LYS A 647 1.45 24.09 17.50
C LYS A 647 0.22 23.17 17.48
N LEU A 648 0.45 21.87 17.57
CA LEU A 648 -0.60 20.88 17.76
C LEU A 648 -1.15 20.93 19.19
N ARG A 649 -2.40 20.52 19.36
CA ARG A 649 -3.00 20.36 20.69
C ARG A 649 -2.17 19.38 21.51
N GLN A 650 -2.12 19.63 22.82
CA GLN A 650 -1.32 18.83 23.75
C GLN A 650 -1.79 17.37 23.86
N ASP A 651 -3.08 17.12 23.58
CA ASP A 651 -3.73 15.82 23.58
C ASP A 651 -3.88 15.21 22.18
N PHE A 652 -3.37 15.84 21.12
CA PHE A 652 -3.43 15.32 19.76
C PHE A 652 -2.30 14.33 19.48
N ILE A 653 -2.64 13.22 18.81
CA ILE A 653 -1.71 12.27 18.20
C ILE A 653 -2.24 11.98 16.80
N ALA A 654 -1.34 11.83 15.82
CA ALA A 654 -1.72 11.40 14.47
C ALA A 654 -2.57 10.13 14.52
N THR A 655 -3.59 10.04 13.68
CA THR A 655 -4.44 8.85 13.58
C THR A 655 -3.61 7.63 13.23
N GLU A 656 -3.89 6.48 13.83
CA GLU A 656 -3.43 5.21 13.26
C GLU A 656 -4.21 4.96 11.99
N LYS A 657 -3.56 4.53 10.92
CA LYS A 657 -4.22 4.26 9.65
C LYS A 657 -3.95 2.83 9.21
N VAL A 658 -5.02 2.14 8.85
CA VAL A 658 -4.94 0.91 8.06
C VAL A 658 -5.21 1.30 6.61
N GLN A 659 -4.25 1.08 5.73
CA GLN A 659 -4.42 1.38 4.31
C GLN A 659 -5.45 0.40 3.72
N MET A 660 -6.50 0.96 3.11
CA MET A 660 -7.59 0.18 2.51
C MET A 660 -7.49 0.17 1.00
N GLU A 661 -6.90 1.21 0.41
CA GLU A 661 -6.76 1.43 -1.03
C GLU A 661 -5.48 2.20 -1.36
N ASP A 662 -5.01 2.10 -2.60
CA ASP A 662 -3.93 2.95 -3.10
C ASP A 662 -4.19 3.43 -4.52
N ASP A 663 -4.25 2.55 -5.54
CA ASP A 663 -4.26 2.93 -6.96
C ASP A 663 -5.25 2.16 -7.84
N ILE A 664 -5.50 0.88 -7.57
CA ILE A 664 -6.50 0.04 -8.24
C ILE A 664 -7.45 -0.51 -7.17
N SER A 665 -8.69 -0.01 -7.16
CA SER A 665 -9.71 -0.40 -6.20
C SER A 665 -10.93 -0.97 -6.92
N ALA A 666 -11.46 -2.07 -6.41
CA ALA A 666 -12.77 -2.60 -6.77
C ALA A 666 -13.78 -2.17 -5.71
N SER A 667 -14.95 -1.71 -6.12
CA SER A 667 -15.99 -1.29 -5.18
C SER A 667 -17.39 -1.73 -5.63
N VAL A 668 -18.31 -1.74 -4.66
CA VAL A 668 -19.73 -2.07 -4.87
C VAL A 668 -20.59 -1.19 -3.98
N VAL A 669 -21.74 -0.75 -4.51
CA VAL A 669 -22.73 0.04 -3.77
C VAL A 669 -23.92 -0.83 -3.45
N VAL A 670 -24.23 -0.98 -2.16
CA VAL A 670 -25.32 -1.83 -1.65
C VAL A 670 -26.25 -1.05 -0.73
N PRO A 671 -27.50 -1.47 -0.55
CA PRO A 671 -28.37 -0.91 0.49
C PRO A 671 -27.77 -1.14 1.88
N ALA A 672 -28.07 -0.25 2.85
CA ALA A 672 -27.47 -0.31 4.19
C ALA A 672 -27.84 -1.58 4.97
N ASP A 673 -29.02 -2.16 4.72
CA ASP A 673 -29.49 -3.41 5.36
C ASP A 673 -28.57 -4.62 5.09
N CYS A 674 -27.75 -4.56 4.04
CA CYS A 674 -26.75 -5.58 3.74
C CYS A 674 -25.64 -5.64 4.80
N LEU A 675 -25.53 -4.64 5.70
CA LEU A 675 -24.56 -4.66 6.80
C LEU A 675 -25.16 -4.92 8.18
N ASP A 676 -26.44 -5.28 8.31
CA ASP A 676 -27.14 -5.41 9.61
C ASP A 676 -26.37 -6.27 10.64
N ASN A 677 -25.54 -7.21 10.19
CA ASN A 677 -24.76 -8.12 11.04
C ASN A 677 -23.24 -7.95 10.95
N CYS A 678 -22.72 -6.92 10.28
CA CYS A 678 -21.27 -6.73 10.13
C CYS A 678 -20.80 -5.27 10.14
N GLY A 679 -21.67 -4.31 9.83
CA GLY A 679 -21.36 -2.88 9.76
C GLY A 679 -21.53 -2.15 11.09
N PRO A 680 -21.28 -0.83 11.11
CA PRO A 680 -21.76 0.01 12.20
C PRO A 680 -23.29 0.04 12.18
N GLU A 681 -23.93 0.36 13.31
CA GLU A 681 -25.38 0.62 13.35
C GLU A 681 -25.71 1.85 12.49
N ILE A 682 -26.03 1.63 11.22
CA ILE A 682 -26.40 2.66 10.26
C ILE A 682 -27.92 2.59 10.06
N HIS A 683 -28.66 3.43 10.80
CA HIS A 683 -30.07 3.68 10.49
C HIS A 683 -30.16 4.74 9.39
N SER A 684 -29.97 4.32 8.13
CA SER A 684 -30.00 5.22 6.97
C SER A 684 -30.73 4.58 5.81
N ASP A 685 -31.61 5.34 5.16
CA ASP A 685 -32.26 4.96 3.90
C ASP A 685 -31.31 5.09 2.69
N ARG A 686 -30.01 5.36 2.91
CA ARG A 686 -29.01 5.55 1.86
C ARG A 686 -28.21 4.28 1.62
N SER A 687 -27.82 4.08 0.36
CA SER A 687 -26.81 3.08 0.01
C SER A 687 -25.45 3.42 0.60
N ILE A 688 -24.64 2.38 0.77
CA ILE A 688 -23.27 2.44 1.27
C ILE A 688 -22.32 1.87 0.22
N LYS A 689 -21.03 2.17 0.35
CA LYS A 689 -19.99 1.69 -0.56
C LYS A 689 -19.01 0.79 0.18
N LEU A 690 -18.77 -0.40 -0.36
CA LEU A 690 -17.73 -1.32 0.09
C LEU A 690 -16.60 -1.31 -0.94
N VAL A 691 -15.36 -1.40 -0.46
CA VAL A 691 -14.18 -1.29 -1.32
C VAL A 691 -13.14 -2.34 -0.95
N LYS A 692 -12.43 -2.83 -1.96
CA LYS A 692 -11.26 -3.69 -1.80
C LYS A 692 -10.15 -3.25 -2.75
N ASN A 693 -8.93 -3.12 -2.22
CA ASN A 693 -7.74 -2.94 -3.03
C ASN A 693 -7.41 -4.24 -3.80
N CYS A 694 -7.26 -4.12 -5.12
CA CYS A 694 -6.95 -5.23 -6.02
C CYS A 694 -5.48 -5.65 -5.98
N GLU A 695 -4.62 -4.88 -5.33
CA GLU A 695 -3.17 -5.04 -5.32
C GLU A 695 -2.68 -5.60 -3.97
N TYR A 696 -1.65 -6.44 -4.01
CA TYR A 696 -0.91 -6.93 -2.83
C TYR A 696 0.42 -6.18 -2.62
N ARG A 697 1.00 -5.66 -3.70
CA ARG A 697 2.18 -4.79 -3.68
C ARG A 697 1.92 -3.53 -4.48
N LEU A 698 2.40 -2.39 -4.00
CA LEU A 698 2.14 -1.05 -4.52
C LEU A 698 3.35 -0.53 -5.28
N PHE A 699 3.17 -0.13 -6.54
CA PHE A 699 4.26 0.38 -7.38
C PHE A 699 4.60 1.85 -7.08
N GLN A 700 5.25 2.06 -5.94
CA GLN A 700 5.56 3.39 -5.39
C GLN A 700 6.58 4.15 -6.24
N ARG A 701 6.45 5.48 -6.22
CA ARG A 701 7.44 6.41 -6.79
C ARG A 701 7.98 7.29 -5.65
N PRO A 702 9.14 6.96 -5.07
CA PRO A 702 9.64 7.65 -3.89
C PRO A 702 10.40 8.93 -4.26
N ASP A 703 9.66 9.99 -4.61
CA ASP A 703 10.22 11.26 -5.10
C ASP A 703 11.17 11.94 -4.09
N GLU A 704 10.91 11.76 -2.79
CA GLU A 704 11.67 12.39 -1.70
C GLU A 704 12.85 11.52 -1.19
N ALA A 705 12.89 10.23 -1.54
CA ALA A 705 13.93 9.32 -1.05
C ALA A 705 15.32 9.58 -1.66
N LYS A 706 15.38 10.47 -2.67
CA LYS A 706 16.63 11.07 -3.16
C LYS A 706 17.37 11.88 -2.10
N HIS A 707 16.68 12.27 -1.03
CA HIS A 707 17.24 12.95 0.14
C HIS A 707 17.44 11.92 1.27
N PRO A 708 18.69 11.46 1.53
CA PRO A 708 18.95 10.46 2.55
C PRO A 708 18.32 10.83 3.91
N GLY A 709 17.66 9.86 4.55
CA GLY A 709 17.04 10.00 5.87
C GLY A 709 15.68 10.68 5.89
N PHE A 710 15.22 11.23 4.75
CA PHE A 710 13.95 11.95 4.68
C PHE A 710 12.75 10.98 4.61
N ASP A 711 12.72 10.11 3.60
CA ASP A 711 11.66 9.12 3.43
C ASP A 711 12.03 7.80 4.13
N LYS A 712 11.71 7.75 5.42
CA LYS A 712 12.06 6.62 6.29
C LYS A 712 11.35 5.33 5.90
N GLN A 713 10.14 5.42 5.35
CA GLN A 713 9.39 4.23 4.94
C GLN A 713 10.02 3.63 3.69
N THR A 714 10.34 4.44 2.68
CA THR A 714 11.03 3.95 1.48
C THR A 714 12.38 3.32 1.83
N GLU A 715 13.17 3.96 2.69
CA GLU A 715 14.47 3.42 3.09
C GLU A 715 14.36 2.13 3.89
N LEU A 716 13.34 2.02 4.76
CA LEU A 716 13.04 0.76 5.43
C LEU A 716 12.68 -0.33 4.42
N ASP A 717 11.72 -0.06 3.51
CA ASP A 717 11.23 -1.04 2.54
C ASP A 717 12.36 -1.51 1.59
N MET A 718 13.12 -0.58 1.03
CA MET A 718 14.22 -0.87 0.09
C MET A 718 15.45 -1.51 0.75
N SER A 719 15.52 -1.51 2.08
CA SER A 719 16.55 -2.24 2.84
C SER A 719 16.19 -3.71 3.10
N GLN A 720 14.91 -4.08 2.94
CA GLN A 720 14.45 -5.46 3.12
C GLN A 720 14.84 -6.35 1.92
N PRO A 721 14.96 -7.67 2.09
CA PRO A 721 15.17 -8.59 0.97
C PRO A 721 13.94 -8.72 0.05
N ASP A 722 14.11 -9.39 -1.08
CA ASP A 722 13.08 -9.78 -2.04
C ASP A 722 12.31 -8.61 -2.72
N ASN A 723 12.94 -7.43 -2.79
CA ASN A 723 12.40 -6.27 -3.48
C ASN A 723 12.38 -6.47 -5.02
N PHE A 724 11.33 -5.95 -5.65
CA PHE A 724 11.32 -5.64 -7.09
C PHE A 724 11.55 -4.15 -7.27
N ILE A 725 12.63 -3.77 -7.95
CA ILE A 725 13.08 -2.38 -8.11
C ILE A 725 13.16 -2.05 -9.61
N ALA A 726 12.84 -0.81 -9.97
CA ALA A 726 13.05 -0.29 -11.32
C ALA A 726 13.52 1.18 -11.30
N ASN A 727 14.32 1.55 -12.31
CA ASN A 727 14.86 2.90 -12.50
C ASN A 727 15.76 3.40 -11.35
N PHE A 728 16.61 2.53 -10.83
CA PHE A 728 17.71 2.88 -9.93
C PHE A 728 19.06 2.53 -10.56
N GLU A 729 20.12 3.19 -10.09
CA GLU A 729 21.49 2.83 -10.45
C GLU A 729 21.89 1.48 -9.81
N PRO A 730 22.42 0.53 -10.58
CA PRO A 730 23.03 -0.69 -10.04
C PRO A 730 24.43 -0.35 -9.51
N LEU A 731 24.53 0.03 -8.23
CA LEU A 731 25.81 0.37 -7.62
C LEU A 731 26.69 -0.88 -7.56
N ASP A 732 27.81 -0.85 -8.27
CA ASP A 732 28.83 -1.89 -8.16
C ASP A 732 29.63 -1.79 -6.85
N GLN A 733 30.55 -2.72 -6.63
CA GLN A 733 31.37 -2.75 -5.41
C GLN A 733 32.18 -1.46 -5.20
N GLN A 734 32.68 -0.83 -6.26
CA GLN A 734 33.49 0.38 -6.16
C GLN A 734 32.62 1.59 -5.82
N GLN A 735 31.47 1.72 -6.48
CA GLN A 735 30.50 2.79 -6.21
C GLN A 735 29.92 2.66 -4.80
N LEU A 736 29.61 1.44 -4.37
CA LEU A 736 29.15 1.17 -3.00
C LEU A 736 30.22 1.50 -1.97
N ALA A 737 31.48 1.12 -2.20
CA ALA A 737 32.59 1.47 -1.32
C ALA A 737 32.72 3.00 -1.17
N ALA A 738 32.69 3.74 -2.29
CA ALA A 738 32.74 5.20 -2.26
C ALA A 738 31.58 5.82 -1.48
N LEU A 739 30.36 5.27 -1.60
CA LEU A 739 29.19 5.73 -0.85
C LEU A 739 29.33 5.47 0.66
N VAL A 740 29.84 4.31 1.06
CA VAL A 740 30.04 3.94 2.47
C VAL A 740 31.20 4.74 3.10
N GLU A 741 32.24 5.05 2.32
CA GLU A 741 33.39 5.86 2.74
C GLU A 741 33.06 7.35 2.86
N ASP A 742 32.06 7.87 2.13
CA ASP A 742 31.51 9.22 2.34
C ASP A 742 30.66 9.28 3.61
N VAL A 743 31.35 9.33 4.76
CA VAL A 743 30.75 9.38 6.10
C VAL A 743 29.71 10.49 6.24
N HIS A 744 29.86 11.62 5.53
CA HIS A 744 28.90 12.72 5.65
C HIS A 744 27.54 12.36 5.02
N THR A 745 27.55 11.78 3.83
CA THR A 745 26.31 11.34 3.15
C THR A 745 25.79 10.05 3.78
N PHE A 746 26.67 9.09 4.09
CA PHE A 746 26.28 7.79 4.61
C PHE A 746 25.47 7.89 5.91
N TYR A 747 25.90 8.74 6.85
CA TYR A 747 25.20 8.91 8.13
C TYR A 747 23.92 9.77 8.05
N GLN A 748 23.57 10.29 6.87
CA GLN A 748 22.26 10.90 6.63
C GLN A 748 21.18 9.85 6.35
N PHE A 749 21.52 8.69 5.79
CA PHE A 749 20.56 7.59 5.63
C PHE A 749 20.00 7.13 6.97
N THR A 750 18.82 6.52 6.96
CA THR A 750 18.26 5.85 8.13
C THR A 750 19.08 4.61 8.53
N PRO A 751 19.03 4.18 9.81
CA PRO A 751 19.77 3.01 10.27
C PRO A 751 19.52 1.72 9.44
N PRO A 752 18.28 1.40 8.98
CA PRO A 752 18.05 0.24 8.12
C PRO A 752 18.83 0.29 6.79
N MET A 753 18.80 1.43 6.10
CA MET A 753 19.51 1.60 4.83
C MET A 753 21.02 1.56 5.05
N GLN A 754 21.54 2.20 6.10
CA GLN A 754 22.95 2.10 6.47
C GLN A 754 23.39 0.65 6.70
N ALA A 755 22.62 -0.11 7.49
CA ALA A 755 22.93 -1.50 7.81
C ALA A 755 22.97 -2.38 6.56
N MET A 756 22.00 -2.22 5.66
CA MET A 756 21.94 -2.97 4.40
C MET A 756 23.12 -2.62 3.48
N LEU A 757 23.38 -1.33 3.24
CA LEU A 757 24.49 -0.88 2.38
C LEU A 757 25.85 -1.34 2.92
N LYS A 758 26.04 -1.27 4.25
CA LYS A 758 27.26 -1.72 4.91
C LYS A 758 27.43 -3.24 4.79
N ALA A 759 26.39 -4.02 5.05
CA ALA A 759 26.43 -5.46 4.92
C ALA A 759 26.71 -5.90 3.47
N ALA A 760 26.09 -5.23 2.48
CA ALA A 760 26.35 -5.49 1.07
C ALA A 760 27.81 -5.19 0.68
N HIS A 761 28.39 -4.13 1.23
CA HIS A 761 29.80 -3.78 1.04
C HIS A 761 30.74 -4.83 1.68
N GLU A 762 30.50 -5.20 2.94
CA GLU A 762 31.29 -6.19 3.67
C GLU A 762 31.23 -7.59 3.03
N ASN A 763 30.07 -7.97 2.49
CA ASN A 763 29.87 -9.25 1.81
C ASN A 763 30.40 -9.25 0.36
N GLY A 764 30.85 -8.12 -0.17
CA GLY A 764 31.30 -8.01 -1.55
C GLY A 764 30.18 -8.31 -2.57
N THR A 765 28.93 -7.93 -2.28
CA THR A 765 27.82 -8.15 -3.21
C THR A 765 28.07 -7.44 -4.54
N THR A 766 27.74 -8.08 -5.67
CA THR A 766 28.06 -7.56 -7.01
C THR A 766 27.34 -6.25 -7.31
N TYR A 767 26.05 -6.17 -7.00
CA TYR A 767 25.24 -4.96 -7.18
C TYR A 767 24.37 -4.67 -5.96
N THR A 768 24.15 -3.39 -5.68
CA THR A 768 23.27 -2.90 -4.62
C THR A 768 22.52 -1.67 -5.11
N VAL A 769 21.35 -1.40 -4.55
CA VAL A 769 20.62 -0.16 -4.80
C VAL A 769 20.61 0.73 -3.55
N SER A 770 20.71 2.03 -3.75
CA SER A 770 20.50 3.05 -2.72
C SER A 770 19.27 3.89 -3.07
N SER A 771 18.47 4.26 -2.07
CA SER A 771 17.31 5.16 -2.22
C SER A 771 17.70 6.51 -2.84
N ALA A 772 18.94 6.96 -2.63
CA ALA A 772 19.42 8.26 -3.10
C ALA A 772 19.92 8.28 -4.55
N HIS A 773 19.98 7.11 -5.23
CA HIS A 773 20.62 6.97 -6.54
C HIS A 773 19.65 6.44 -7.61
N PRO A 774 18.66 7.25 -8.07
CA PRO A 774 17.86 6.92 -9.25
C PRO A 774 18.72 6.71 -10.49
N ARG A 775 18.23 5.90 -11.43
CA ARG A 775 18.90 5.62 -12.71
C ARG A 775 19.20 6.93 -13.46
N ILE A 776 20.37 7.03 -14.06
CA ILE A 776 20.77 8.10 -14.95
C ILE A 776 20.19 7.85 -16.35
N VAL A 777 19.40 8.81 -16.83
CA VAL A 777 18.81 8.85 -18.17
C VAL A 777 19.18 10.19 -18.79
N ASP A 778 19.81 10.17 -19.97
CA ASP A 778 20.32 11.38 -20.64
C ASP A 778 21.19 12.28 -19.75
N GLY A 779 22.03 11.66 -18.91
CA GLY A 779 22.95 12.35 -18.02
C GLY A 779 22.32 12.96 -16.75
N LYS A 780 21.05 12.68 -16.46
CA LYS A 780 20.36 13.14 -15.24
C LYS A 780 19.67 11.98 -14.50
N PRO A 781 19.53 12.05 -13.17
CA PRO A 781 18.70 11.10 -12.44
C PRO A 781 17.26 11.08 -12.97
N SER A 782 16.69 9.89 -13.11
CA SER A 782 15.31 9.70 -13.52
C SER A 782 14.37 10.28 -12.46
N GLU A 783 13.34 10.99 -12.93
CA GLU A 783 12.24 11.50 -12.10
C GLU A 783 11.16 10.42 -11.88
N ASN A 784 11.46 9.15 -12.18
CA ASN A 784 10.56 8.03 -12.02
C ASN A 784 11.22 6.78 -11.39
N PRO A 785 11.94 6.90 -10.26
CA PRO A 785 12.40 5.75 -9.49
C PRO A 785 11.20 4.92 -9.01
N ARG A 786 11.31 3.60 -8.96
CA ARG A 786 10.19 2.72 -8.60
C ARG A 786 10.62 1.52 -7.79
N TYR A 787 9.72 1.08 -6.91
CA TYR A 787 9.80 -0.22 -6.25
C TYR A 787 8.39 -0.76 -5.94
N LEU A 788 8.27 -2.07 -5.72
CA LEU A 788 7.03 -2.69 -5.24
C LEU A 788 7.02 -2.79 -3.72
N GLN A 789 6.34 -1.84 -3.07
CA GLN A 789 6.09 -1.87 -1.63
C GLN A 789 5.08 -2.97 -1.28
N VAL A 790 5.42 -3.88 -0.37
CA VAL A 790 4.43 -4.80 0.20
C VAL A 790 3.41 -3.99 0.99
N ARG A 791 2.12 -4.26 0.79
CA ARG A 791 1.07 -3.52 1.49
C ARG A 791 1.28 -3.50 3.00
N PRO A 792 1.22 -2.32 3.66
CA PRO A 792 1.50 -2.20 5.09
C PRO A 792 0.61 -3.09 5.97
N ASP A 793 -0.64 -3.35 5.57
CA ASP A 793 -1.56 -4.21 6.31
C ASP A 793 -1.19 -5.70 6.28
N ILE A 794 -0.34 -6.10 5.33
CA ILE A 794 0.24 -7.45 5.24
C ILE A 794 1.57 -7.52 5.99
N VAL A 795 2.39 -6.45 5.94
CA VAL A 795 3.67 -6.37 6.67
C VAL A 795 3.44 -6.32 8.18
N ARG A 796 2.37 -5.64 8.62
CA ARG A 796 1.99 -5.48 10.04
C ARG A 796 0.60 -6.06 10.32
N PRO A 797 0.42 -7.38 10.18
CA PRO A 797 -0.88 -8.02 10.29
C PRO A 797 -1.48 -7.88 11.70
N GLU A 798 -0.64 -7.68 12.73
CA GLU A 798 -1.06 -7.44 14.10
C GLU A 798 -1.84 -6.12 14.25
N ARG A 799 -1.49 -5.08 13.47
CA ARG A 799 -2.17 -3.78 13.52
C ARG A 799 -3.54 -3.84 12.86
N LYS A 800 -3.67 -4.57 11.75
CA LYS A 800 -4.98 -4.85 11.13
C LYS A 800 -5.86 -5.70 12.05
N TYR A 801 -5.32 -6.78 12.60
CA TYR A 801 -6.05 -7.63 13.56
C TYR A 801 -6.52 -6.84 14.78
N LEU A 802 -5.67 -5.97 15.33
CA LEU A 802 -6.05 -5.09 16.43
C LEU A 802 -7.21 -4.16 16.05
N ALA A 803 -7.19 -3.57 14.85
CA ALA A 803 -8.26 -2.72 14.35
C ALA A 803 -9.59 -3.50 14.24
N GLU A 804 -9.54 -4.71 13.69
CA GLU A 804 -10.69 -5.63 13.58
C GLU A 804 -11.23 -6.02 14.96
N MET A 805 -10.38 -6.54 15.86
CA MET A 805 -10.81 -6.94 17.20
C MET A 805 -11.39 -5.78 17.99
N SER A 806 -10.77 -4.61 17.90
CA SER A 806 -11.23 -3.39 18.55
C SER A 806 -12.62 -2.95 18.06
N THR A 807 -12.85 -2.98 16.75
CA THR A 807 -14.16 -2.71 16.13
C THR A 807 -15.18 -3.77 16.55
N ARG A 808 -14.79 -5.05 16.55
CA ARG A 808 -15.63 -6.19 16.96
C ARG A 808 -16.16 -6.04 18.38
N LEU A 809 -15.27 -5.73 19.33
CA LEU A 809 -15.66 -5.53 20.73
C LEU A 809 -16.61 -4.35 20.86
N HIS A 810 -16.33 -3.25 20.16
CA HIS A 810 -17.16 -2.05 20.17
C HIS A 810 -18.57 -2.32 19.64
N ARG A 811 -18.68 -2.99 18.49
CA ARG A 811 -19.94 -3.34 17.84
C ARG A 811 -20.61 -4.59 18.43
N LYS A 812 -20.00 -5.21 19.45
CA LYS A 812 -20.53 -6.39 20.14
C LYS A 812 -20.73 -7.64 19.27
N LEU A 813 -20.02 -7.72 18.14
CA LEU A 813 -20.10 -8.81 17.17
C LEU A 813 -19.47 -10.11 17.71
N ALA A 814 -20.04 -11.27 17.35
CA ALA A 814 -19.48 -12.57 17.70
C ALA A 814 -18.19 -12.84 16.91
N PRO A 815 -17.24 -13.69 17.38
CA PRO A 815 -15.98 -13.92 16.68
C PRO A 815 -16.10 -14.40 15.23
N ALA A 816 -17.19 -15.11 14.89
CA ALA A 816 -17.43 -15.64 13.54
C ALA A 816 -18.04 -14.61 12.58
N ASP A 817 -18.59 -13.51 13.08
CA ASP A 817 -19.26 -12.52 12.24
C ASP A 817 -18.25 -11.74 11.40
N ALA A 818 -18.61 -11.37 10.17
CA ALA A 818 -17.79 -10.49 9.36
C ALA A 818 -17.70 -9.08 9.98
N ILE A 819 -16.65 -8.33 9.67
CA ILE A 819 -16.55 -6.90 10.00
C ILE A 819 -16.52 -6.13 8.69
N CYS A 820 -17.48 -5.23 8.54
CA CYS A 820 -17.62 -4.38 7.37
C CYS A 820 -17.24 -2.94 7.73
N HIS A 821 -16.34 -2.37 6.93
CA HIS A 821 -15.98 -0.95 6.98
C HIS A 821 -16.51 -0.29 5.70
N PRO A 822 -17.73 0.27 5.71
CA PRO A 822 -18.21 1.06 4.58
C PRO A 822 -17.40 2.36 4.46
N VAL A 823 -17.36 2.93 3.27
CA VAL A 823 -16.78 4.26 3.06
C VAL A 823 -17.61 5.31 3.80
N ASP A 824 -16.95 6.11 4.64
CA ASP A 824 -17.57 7.16 5.46
C ASP A 824 -17.41 8.56 4.85
N ALA A 825 -16.27 8.84 4.21
CA ALA A 825 -15.85 10.18 3.81
C ALA A 825 -15.13 10.24 2.47
#